data_AF-A0A1D7NNQ9-F1
#
_entry.id   AF-A0A1D7NNQ9-F1
#
_cell.length_a   1.000
_cell.length_b   1.000
_cell.length_c   1.000
_cell.angle_alpha   90.00
_cell.angle_beta   90.00
_cell.angle_gamma   90.00
#
_symmetry.space_group_name_H-M   'P 1'
#
loop_
_entity.id
_entity.type
_entity.pdbx_description
1 polymer ?
#
loop_
_entity_poly.entity_id
_entity_poly.type
_entity_poly.pdbx_seq_one_letter_code
_entity_poly.pdbx_strand_id
1 'polypeptide(L)'
;MSLPRIAVDAMGGDEGVRVMIEGAALARRDHDKFKFLLVGDSARIEAALESHPNLRAASEILHCDDVVGGDELPSKAIRRAKTTSMGLAVNAVKTGDAGAAVSAGNTGALMAMSKLALRTMPGIDRPALAAIMPTLQAHDVVMLDLGANTEADARNLVQYAVMGAAYSRIVNGFDRPVVRLLNIGTEEIKGTEELRDAAAMLTAASANGGLALQFDGFVESDKINRGETHVVVTDGFSGNIALKAIEGSARFVTDLLRQAFTSSLRSKIGFLVSRPATELLKHHLDPNNHNGAVFLGLNGVVVKSHGSANAKGVAHAVAVTARLLENELTQRIAHDLSQLGADTLKQNGRAKPAEERRGGQVNGSRIIGTGSALPRRIVTNDELAKTVDTSDEWIIARTGIRQRHIAGPDETTATLATAAARAALEDAGVDAASIGLIVLATATPDNTFPATATKVQAALGCTGGIAFDVAAVCSGFLYALATADSLLRTGMAKRALVIGAETFSRILDWEDRTTCVLFGDGAGAVVLEAPTGEASGKDAPGILGTRLHADGTCHDLLYVDGGPSTTQTVGHVRMRGQEVFRHAVVNLADVLKEVLEVTGVAVEEIDWVVPHQANARILDATARKLGISPDKVVVTVQDHANTSAASVPLALDIARKDGRIKAGDLVMLEAMGGGFTWGASLIRL
;
A
#
# COMPACT_ATOMS: atom_id res chain seq x y z
N MET A 1 -26.78 24.18 -14.77
CA MET A 1 -25.49 24.82 -15.09
C MET A 1 -25.41 25.03 -16.58
N SER A 2 -24.81 26.14 -17.00
CA SER A 2 -24.58 26.50 -18.41
C SER A 2 -23.79 25.42 -19.15
N LEU A 3 -24.28 25.03 -20.33
CA LEU A 3 -23.68 24.18 -21.40
C LEU A 3 -22.34 23.48 -21.08
N PRO A 4 -22.22 22.15 -21.25
CA PRO A 4 -21.01 21.43 -20.89
C PRO A 4 -19.85 21.87 -21.78
N ARG A 5 -18.84 22.49 -21.16
CA ARG A 5 -17.59 22.88 -21.82
C ARG A 5 -16.56 21.77 -21.64
N ILE A 6 -15.84 21.42 -22.72
CA ILE A 6 -14.73 20.45 -22.66
C ILE A 6 -13.41 21.21 -22.79
N ALA A 7 -12.52 21.06 -21.82
CA ALA A 7 -11.15 21.53 -21.91
C ALA A 7 -10.33 20.55 -22.77
N VAL A 8 -9.61 21.07 -23.76
CA VAL A 8 -8.76 20.27 -24.64
C VAL A 8 -7.34 20.78 -24.47
N ASP A 9 -6.45 19.92 -23.99
CA ASP A 9 -5.00 20.14 -24.06
C ASP A 9 -4.58 20.04 -25.54
N ALA A 10 -4.54 21.19 -26.20
CA ALA A 10 -4.27 21.28 -27.63
C ALA A 10 -2.83 20.90 -27.97
N MET A 11 -1.92 20.92 -26.98
CA MET A 11 -0.50 20.68 -27.21
C MET A 11 -0.12 19.20 -27.07
N GLY A 12 -1.01 18.37 -26.54
CA GLY A 12 -0.74 16.95 -26.28
C GLY A 12 -0.70 16.08 -27.54
N GLY A 13 0.06 14.99 -27.47
CA GLY A 13 0.21 14.00 -28.55
C GLY A 13 1.35 14.30 -29.51
N ASP A 14 1.70 13.32 -30.36
CA ASP A 14 2.90 13.36 -31.20
C ASP A 14 2.81 14.45 -32.28
N GLU A 15 1.60 14.66 -32.82
CA GLU A 15 1.30 15.67 -33.85
C GLU A 15 0.77 17.00 -33.26
N GLY A 16 0.53 17.04 -31.94
CA GLY A 16 0.08 18.21 -31.20
C GLY A 16 -1.18 18.90 -31.75
N VAL A 17 -1.10 20.24 -31.83
CA VAL A 17 -2.23 21.16 -32.12
C VAL A 17 -3.06 20.76 -33.32
N ARG A 18 -2.43 20.39 -34.45
CA ARG A 18 -3.17 20.10 -35.69
C ARG A 18 -4.20 19.01 -35.48
N VAL A 19 -3.77 17.88 -34.92
CA VAL A 19 -4.62 16.70 -34.73
C VAL A 19 -5.63 16.91 -33.61
N MET A 20 -5.24 17.59 -32.52
CA MET A 20 -6.16 17.89 -31.42
C MET A 20 -7.30 18.80 -31.85
N ILE A 21 -7.01 19.85 -32.63
CA ILE A 21 -8.01 20.79 -33.14
C ILE A 21 -8.89 20.15 -34.22
N GLU A 22 -8.31 19.42 -35.18
CA GLU A 22 -9.09 18.72 -36.21
C GLU A 22 -10.04 17.68 -35.58
N GLY A 23 -9.57 16.92 -34.59
CA GLY A 23 -10.39 15.96 -33.87
C GLY A 23 -11.53 16.60 -33.07
N ALA A 24 -11.25 17.68 -32.34
CA ALA A 24 -12.31 18.43 -31.64
C ALA A 24 -13.35 19.01 -32.62
N ALA A 25 -12.90 19.49 -33.79
CA ALA A 25 -13.78 20.04 -34.82
C ALA A 25 -14.67 18.98 -35.46
N LEU A 26 -14.15 17.76 -35.66
CA LEU A 26 -14.92 16.61 -36.12
C LEU A 26 -15.98 16.21 -35.08
N ALA A 27 -15.60 16.04 -33.81
CA ALA A 27 -16.55 15.68 -32.76
C ALA A 27 -17.67 16.72 -32.56
N ARG A 28 -17.35 18.01 -32.73
CA ARG A 28 -18.32 19.11 -32.63
C ARG A 28 -19.39 19.11 -33.74
N ARG A 29 -19.19 18.37 -34.84
CA ARG A 29 -20.24 18.20 -35.86
C ARG A 29 -21.39 17.35 -35.31
N ASP A 30 -21.06 16.37 -34.48
CA ASP A 30 -22.02 15.42 -33.92
C ASP A 30 -22.52 15.85 -32.52
N HIS A 31 -21.76 16.70 -31.83
CA HIS A 31 -22.06 17.18 -30.47
C HIS A 31 -22.16 18.71 -30.40
N ASP A 32 -23.19 19.27 -31.04
CA ASP A 32 -23.29 20.71 -31.30
C ASP A 32 -23.60 21.59 -30.07
N LYS A 33 -23.97 20.98 -28.95
CA LYS A 33 -24.25 21.68 -27.69
C LYS A 33 -22.99 22.03 -26.90
N PHE A 34 -21.87 21.39 -27.21
CA PHE A 34 -20.62 21.56 -26.46
C PHE A 34 -19.86 22.81 -26.91
N LYS A 35 -19.29 23.48 -25.90
CA LYS A 35 -18.26 24.50 -26.08
C LYS A 35 -16.90 23.93 -25.73
N PHE A 36 -15.82 24.54 -26.22
CA PHE A 36 -14.47 24.08 -25.95
C PHE A 36 -13.62 25.16 -25.29
N LEU A 37 -12.76 24.74 -24.37
CA LEU A 37 -11.64 25.53 -23.88
C LEU A 37 -10.36 24.91 -24.43
N LEU A 38 -9.76 25.54 -25.43
CA LEU A 38 -8.55 25.06 -26.07
C LEU A 38 -7.34 25.63 -25.32
N VAL A 39 -6.55 24.76 -24.70
CA VAL A 39 -5.46 25.16 -23.80
C VAL A 39 -4.12 24.94 -24.47
N GLY A 40 -3.30 25.99 -24.61
CA GLY A 40 -1.99 25.90 -25.27
C GLY A 40 -1.48 27.21 -25.87
N ASP A 41 -0.57 27.10 -26.83
CA ASP A 41 -0.04 28.23 -27.58
C ASP A 41 -1.15 28.85 -28.45
N SER A 42 -1.52 30.10 -28.16
CA SER A 42 -2.65 30.76 -28.80
C SER A 42 -2.43 30.98 -30.29
N ALA A 43 -1.23 31.35 -30.71
CA ALA A 43 -0.94 31.59 -32.13
C ALA A 43 -1.07 30.30 -32.95
N ARG A 44 -0.59 29.18 -32.42
CA ARG A 44 -0.70 27.87 -33.08
C ARG A 44 -2.15 27.38 -33.12
N ILE A 45 -2.91 27.57 -32.03
CA ILE A 45 -4.32 27.19 -31.96
C ILE A 45 -5.15 28.04 -32.94
N GLU A 46 -4.95 29.36 -32.97
CA GLU A 46 -5.66 30.26 -33.88
C GLU A 46 -5.45 29.91 -35.34
N ALA A 47 -4.21 29.60 -35.73
CA ALA A 47 -3.88 29.16 -37.09
C ALA A 47 -4.59 27.83 -37.44
N ALA A 48 -4.61 26.86 -36.52
CA ALA A 48 -5.30 25.59 -36.74
C ALA A 48 -6.84 25.73 -36.81
N LEU A 49 -7.41 26.76 -36.18
CA LEU A 49 -8.84 27.05 -36.21
C LEU A 49 -9.32 27.71 -37.51
N GLU A 50 -8.42 28.27 -38.34
CA GLU A 50 -8.79 28.90 -39.62
C GLU A 50 -9.51 27.94 -40.57
N SER A 51 -9.10 26.67 -40.57
CA SER A 51 -9.73 25.60 -41.36
C SER A 51 -10.98 25.00 -40.70
N HIS A 52 -11.36 25.45 -39.50
CA HIS A 52 -12.42 24.86 -38.69
C HIS A 52 -13.38 25.91 -38.10
N PRO A 53 -14.14 26.65 -38.94
CA PRO A 53 -15.01 27.74 -38.50
C PRO A 53 -16.09 27.32 -37.48
N ASN A 54 -16.61 26.10 -37.60
CA ASN A 54 -17.58 25.53 -36.65
C ASN A 54 -16.99 25.43 -35.23
N LEU A 55 -15.75 24.94 -35.11
CA LEU A 55 -15.08 24.85 -33.81
C LEU A 55 -14.70 26.24 -33.30
N ARG A 56 -14.21 27.13 -34.18
CA ARG A 56 -13.83 28.50 -33.83
C ARG A 56 -14.98 29.27 -33.17
N ALA A 57 -16.20 29.15 -33.70
CA ALA A 57 -17.38 29.80 -33.13
C ALA A 57 -17.81 29.26 -31.75
N ALA A 58 -17.34 28.06 -31.38
CA ALA A 58 -17.71 27.36 -30.15
C ALA A 58 -16.55 27.23 -29.14
N SER A 59 -15.41 27.90 -29.38
CA SER A 59 -14.20 27.72 -28.58
C SER A 59 -13.67 29.02 -27.98
N GLU A 60 -13.15 28.92 -26.77
CA GLU A 60 -12.29 29.92 -26.13
C GLU A 60 -10.86 29.36 -26.07
N ILE A 61 -9.87 30.24 -26.11
CA ILE A 61 -8.45 29.85 -26.03
C ILE A 61 -7.90 30.29 -24.68
N LEU A 62 -7.31 29.35 -23.93
CA LEU A 62 -6.52 29.63 -22.74
C LEU A 62 -5.05 29.48 -23.08
N HIS A 63 -4.34 30.61 -23.12
CA HIS A 63 -2.93 30.63 -23.48
C HIS A 63 -2.03 30.02 -22.41
N CYS A 64 -1.05 29.22 -22.83
CA CYS A 64 0.13 28.89 -22.03
C CYS A 64 1.33 28.52 -22.91
N ASP A 65 2.52 28.83 -22.43
CA ASP A 65 3.78 28.53 -23.13
C ASP A 65 4.36 27.15 -22.78
N ASP A 66 4.00 26.60 -21.62
CA ASP A 66 4.60 25.38 -21.09
C ASP A 66 3.82 24.12 -21.52
N VAL A 67 4.54 23.04 -21.83
CA VAL A 67 4.00 21.77 -22.29
C VAL A 67 4.74 20.63 -21.62
N VAL A 68 4.01 19.56 -21.26
CA VAL A 68 4.62 18.35 -20.70
C VAL A 68 5.21 17.52 -21.84
N GLY A 69 6.50 17.17 -21.72
CA GLY A 69 7.16 16.31 -22.71
C GLY A 69 6.66 14.86 -22.69
N GLY A 70 6.70 14.18 -23.84
CA GLY A 70 6.27 12.77 -23.95
C GLY A 70 7.03 11.84 -23.00
N ASP A 71 8.34 12.03 -22.87
CA ASP A 71 9.23 11.23 -22.01
C ASP A 71 9.44 11.86 -20.62
N GLU A 72 8.71 12.92 -20.28
CA GLU A 72 8.86 13.59 -19.00
C GLU A 72 8.33 12.71 -17.85
N LEU A 73 9.13 12.56 -16.80
CA LEU A 73 8.72 11.83 -15.60
C LEU A 73 7.51 12.53 -14.94
N PRO A 74 6.45 11.79 -14.55
CA PRO A 74 5.26 12.37 -13.93
C PRO A 74 5.57 13.24 -12.70
N SER A 75 6.54 12.85 -11.88
CA SER A 75 6.96 13.58 -10.68
C SER A 75 7.53 14.98 -10.98
N LYS A 76 8.14 15.18 -12.15
CA LYS A 76 8.63 16.50 -12.61
C LYS A 76 7.48 17.32 -13.20
N ALA A 77 6.66 16.69 -14.04
CA ALA A 77 5.53 17.36 -14.69
C ALA A 77 4.56 17.98 -13.67
N ILE A 78 4.24 17.28 -12.56
CA ILE A 78 3.34 17.76 -11.50
C ILE A 78 3.77 19.11 -10.92
N ARG A 79 5.08 19.38 -10.79
CA ARG A 79 5.58 20.65 -10.24
C ARG A 79 5.22 21.85 -11.12
N ARG A 80 4.95 21.61 -12.39
CA ARG A 80 4.59 22.59 -13.41
C ARG A 80 3.11 22.49 -13.83
N ALA A 81 2.29 21.75 -13.09
CA ALA A 81 0.86 21.56 -13.41
C ALA A 81 0.06 22.88 -13.47
N LYS A 82 0.55 23.97 -12.88
CA LYS A 82 -0.11 25.29 -12.95
C LYS A 82 0.25 26.09 -14.20
N THR A 83 1.26 25.67 -14.95
CA THR A 83 1.78 26.40 -16.12
C THR A 83 1.62 25.62 -17.42
N THR A 84 1.54 24.29 -17.36
CA THR A 84 1.44 23.46 -18.55
C THR A 84 0.02 23.39 -19.13
N SER A 85 -0.08 23.23 -20.46
CA SER A 85 -1.37 23.07 -21.15
C SER A 85 -2.24 21.95 -20.56
N MET A 86 -1.63 20.80 -20.31
CA MET A 86 -2.26 19.64 -19.67
C MET A 86 -2.79 19.98 -18.27
N GLY A 87 -1.97 20.60 -17.44
CA GLY A 87 -2.34 20.91 -16.06
C GLY A 87 -3.40 22.00 -15.96
N LEU A 88 -3.35 22.99 -16.85
CA LEU A 88 -4.38 24.03 -16.98
C LEU A 88 -5.72 23.48 -17.48
N ALA A 89 -5.71 22.54 -18.44
CA ALA A 89 -6.92 21.86 -18.89
C ALA A 89 -7.60 21.08 -17.75
N VAL A 90 -6.82 20.35 -16.94
CA VAL A 90 -7.32 19.67 -15.74
C VAL A 90 -7.81 20.68 -14.69
N ASN A 91 -7.10 21.79 -14.51
CA ASN A 91 -7.50 22.83 -13.55
C ASN A 91 -8.82 23.50 -13.94
N ALA A 92 -9.11 23.67 -15.23
CA ALA A 92 -10.41 24.17 -15.70
C ALA A 92 -11.57 23.26 -15.25
N VAL A 93 -11.34 21.95 -15.15
CA VAL A 93 -12.33 21.02 -14.57
C VAL A 93 -12.49 21.25 -13.07
N LYS A 94 -11.37 21.45 -12.36
CA LYS A 94 -11.37 21.72 -10.92
C LYS A 94 -12.10 23.00 -10.54
N THR A 95 -11.93 24.08 -11.33
CA THR A 95 -12.55 25.38 -11.08
C THR A 95 -14.01 25.44 -11.54
N GLY A 96 -14.48 24.44 -12.30
CA GLY A 96 -15.82 24.41 -12.87
C GLY A 96 -15.94 25.18 -14.19
N ASP A 97 -14.83 25.67 -14.75
CA ASP A 97 -14.80 26.34 -16.06
C ASP A 97 -15.04 25.34 -17.20
N ALA A 98 -14.71 24.07 -17.00
CA ALA A 98 -15.02 22.96 -17.89
C ALA A 98 -15.64 21.78 -17.12
N GLY A 99 -16.49 20.99 -17.77
CA GLY A 99 -17.03 19.75 -17.19
C GLY A 99 -16.08 18.57 -17.31
N ALA A 100 -15.23 18.57 -18.33
CA ALA A 100 -14.25 17.51 -18.58
C ALA A 100 -12.98 18.04 -19.25
N ALA A 101 -11.91 17.25 -19.18
CA ALA A 101 -10.66 17.50 -19.89
C ALA A 101 -10.27 16.32 -20.81
N VAL A 102 -9.70 16.64 -21.97
CA VAL A 102 -9.12 15.67 -22.91
C VAL A 102 -7.68 16.03 -23.19
N SER A 103 -6.77 15.05 -23.11
CA SER A 103 -5.37 15.23 -23.49
C SER A 103 -4.82 13.98 -24.18
N ALA A 104 -3.99 14.20 -25.21
CA ALA A 104 -3.19 13.16 -25.84
C ALA A 104 -1.75 13.07 -25.28
N GLY A 105 -1.39 13.90 -24.29
CA GLY A 105 -0.05 13.95 -23.69
C GLY A 105 0.30 12.74 -22.80
N ASN A 106 1.41 12.81 -22.07
CA ASN A 106 1.90 11.71 -21.23
C ASN A 106 0.83 11.18 -20.24
N THR A 107 0.52 9.86 -20.30
CA THR A 107 -0.53 9.23 -19.48
C THR A 107 -0.28 9.36 -17.98
N GLY A 108 0.97 9.13 -17.54
CA GLY A 108 1.33 9.16 -16.13
C GLY A 108 1.26 10.57 -15.55
N ALA A 109 1.71 11.57 -16.31
CA ALA A 109 1.59 12.98 -15.94
C ALA A 109 0.12 13.41 -15.85
N LEU A 110 -0.69 13.06 -16.85
CA LEU A 110 -2.12 13.38 -16.87
C LEU A 110 -2.84 12.75 -15.69
N MET A 111 -2.59 11.47 -15.39
CA MET A 111 -3.16 10.79 -14.24
C MET A 111 -2.78 11.49 -12.93
N ALA A 112 -1.49 11.74 -12.73
CA ALA A 112 -1.00 12.32 -11.49
C ALA A 112 -1.52 13.75 -11.26
N MET A 113 -1.56 14.58 -12.31
CA MET A 113 -2.16 15.92 -12.28
C MET A 113 -3.66 15.85 -11.98
N SER A 114 -4.38 14.95 -12.64
CA SER A 114 -5.83 14.77 -12.46
C SER A 114 -6.17 14.33 -11.04
N LYS A 115 -5.45 13.33 -10.51
CA LYS A 115 -5.63 12.84 -9.13
C LYS A 115 -5.35 13.94 -8.11
N LEU A 116 -4.27 14.72 -8.29
CA LEU A 116 -3.92 15.79 -7.36
C LEU A 116 -4.91 16.97 -7.42
N ALA A 117 -5.35 17.35 -8.61
CA ALA A 117 -6.23 18.50 -8.82
C ALA A 117 -7.68 18.19 -8.42
N LEU A 118 -8.22 17.06 -8.87
CA LEU A 118 -9.64 16.72 -8.75
C LEU A 118 -9.96 15.89 -7.51
N ARG A 119 -8.97 15.14 -6.98
CA ARG A 119 -9.15 14.13 -5.91
C ARG A 119 -10.16 13.04 -6.31
N THR A 120 -10.22 11.97 -5.53
CA THR A 120 -11.21 10.90 -5.73
C THR A 120 -12.60 11.33 -5.26
N MET A 121 -13.62 10.73 -5.88
CA MET A 121 -15.01 10.88 -5.46
C MET A 121 -15.23 10.30 -4.06
N PRO A 122 -16.20 10.82 -3.28
CA PRO A 122 -16.61 10.19 -2.04
C PRO A 122 -16.97 8.71 -2.25
N GLY A 123 -16.43 7.83 -1.42
CA GLY A 123 -16.65 6.39 -1.53
C GLY A 123 -15.72 5.65 -2.50
N ILE A 124 -14.88 6.35 -3.26
CA ILE A 124 -13.81 5.79 -4.10
C ILE A 124 -12.44 6.00 -3.44
N ASP A 125 -11.66 4.93 -3.27
CA ASP A 125 -10.33 5.02 -2.66
C ASP A 125 -9.24 5.34 -3.69
N ARG A 126 -9.35 4.75 -4.88
CA ARG A 126 -8.39 4.91 -5.97
C ARG A 126 -9.13 5.10 -7.30
N PRO A 127 -8.70 6.02 -8.17
CA PRO A 127 -9.25 6.13 -9.51
C PRO A 127 -8.78 4.95 -10.37
N ALA A 128 -9.52 4.59 -11.41
CA ALA A 128 -9.14 3.53 -12.35
C ALA A 128 -9.01 4.08 -13.77
N LEU A 129 -8.07 3.54 -14.56
CA LEU A 129 -7.98 3.82 -15.99
C LEU A 129 -8.85 2.79 -16.73
N ALA A 130 -9.92 3.27 -17.36
CA ALA A 130 -10.85 2.44 -18.11
C ALA A 130 -10.73 2.69 -19.60
N ALA A 131 -10.70 1.63 -20.42
CA ALA A 131 -10.75 1.76 -21.88
C ALA A 131 -11.83 0.85 -22.47
N ILE A 132 -12.22 1.18 -23.70
CA ILE A 132 -13.15 0.40 -24.49
C ILE A 132 -12.33 -0.47 -25.44
N MET A 133 -12.72 -1.74 -25.60
CA MET A 133 -12.07 -2.66 -26.54
C MET A 133 -13.08 -3.34 -27.45
N PRO A 134 -12.73 -3.56 -28.72
CA PRO A 134 -13.62 -4.21 -29.68
C PRO A 134 -13.93 -5.65 -29.27
N THR A 135 -15.15 -6.10 -29.53
CA THR A 135 -15.52 -7.51 -29.38
C THR A 135 -15.98 -8.11 -30.70
N LEU A 136 -16.25 -9.41 -30.75
CA LEU A 136 -16.87 -10.06 -31.91
C LEU A 136 -18.35 -9.67 -32.10
N GLN A 137 -18.96 -9.00 -31.12
CA GLN A 137 -20.33 -8.52 -31.17
C GLN A 137 -20.36 -7.04 -31.62
N ALA A 138 -21.57 -6.50 -31.79
CA ALA A 138 -21.76 -5.10 -32.20
C ALA A 138 -21.44 -4.08 -31.10
N HIS A 139 -21.25 -4.53 -29.86
CA HIS A 139 -20.89 -3.71 -28.70
C HIS A 139 -19.46 -3.97 -28.26
N ASP A 140 -18.91 -3.02 -27.54
CA ASP A 140 -17.56 -3.10 -27.01
C ASP A 140 -17.54 -3.54 -25.54
N VAL A 141 -16.39 -4.04 -25.09
CA VAL A 141 -16.15 -4.36 -23.69
C VAL A 141 -15.41 -3.20 -23.01
N VAL A 142 -15.89 -2.78 -21.84
CA VAL A 142 -15.16 -1.86 -20.97
C VAL A 142 -14.19 -2.66 -20.12
N MET A 143 -12.91 -2.27 -20.05
CA MET A 143 -11.94 -2.92 -19.18
C MET A 143 -11.25 -1.90 -18.27
N LEU A 144 -11.10 -2.27 -16.99
CA LEU A 144 -10.47 -1.45 -15.95
C LEU A 144 -10.05 -2.32 -14.75
N ASP A 145 -8.98 -2.03 -14.01
CA ASP A 145 -8.00 -0.97 -14.20
C ASP A 145 -6.95 -1.36 -15.25
N LEU A 146 -6.44 -0.39 -16.02
CA LEU A 146 -5.46 -0.57 -17.10
C LEU A 146 -4.11 0.10 -16.80
N GLY A 147 -3.81 0.32 -15.53
CA GLY A 147 -2.52 0.84 -15.06
C GLY A 147 -2.59 2.18 -14.34
N ALA A 148 -3.77 2.58 -13.84
CA ALA A 148 -3.85 3.67 -12.86
C ALA A 148 -3.17 3.30 -11.54
N ASN A 149 -3.30 2.04 -11.14
CA ASN A 149 -2.74 1.47 -9.91
C ASN A 149 -2.06 0.15 -10.23
N THR A 150 -0.93 -0.15 -9.59
CA THR A 150 -0.27 -1.46 -9.74
C THR A 150 -0.97 -2.56 -8.97
N GLU A 151 -1.65 -2.21 -7.87
CA GLU A 151 -2.30 -3.16 -6.96
C GLU A 151 -3.71 -2.66 -6.63
N ALA A 152 -4.62 -3.60 -6.41
CA ALA A 152 -6.00 -3.36 -6.02
C ALA A 152 -6.45 -4.39 -4.98
N ASP A 153 -7.07 -3.94 -3.90
CA ASP A 153 -7.74 -4.83 -2.95
C ASP A 153 -9.15 -5.22 -3.43
N ALA A 154 -9.82 -6.13 -2.70
CA ALA A 154 -11.16 -6.59 -3.05
C ALA A 154 -12.18 -5.44 -3.18
N ARG A 155 -12.08 -4.41 -2.34
CA ARG A 155 -12.98 -3.25 -2.38
C ARG A 155 -12.72 -2.39 -3.60
N ASN A 156 -11.46 -2.20 -3.97
CA ASN A 156 -11.11 -1.48 -5.19
C ASN A 156 -11.72 -2.21 -6.40
N LEU A 157 -11.62 -3.54 -6.47
CA LEU A 157 -12.26 -4.31 -7.54
C LEU A 157 -13.79 -4.14 -7.55
N VAL A 158 -14.46 -4.11 -6.39
CA VAL A 158 -15.91 -3.82 -6.32
C VAL A 158 -16.23 -2.39 -6.81
N GLN A 159 -15.45 -1.39 -6.40
CA GLN A 159 -15.59 0.00 -6.87
C GLN A 159 -15.39 0.08 -8.38
N TYR A 160 -14.39 -0.63 -8.91
CA TYR A 160 -14.08 -0.69 -10.33
C TYR A 160 -15.24 -1.34 -11.11
N ALA A 161 -15.87 -2.39 -10.56
CA ALA A 161 -17.06 -2.99 -11.16
C ALA A 161 -18.21 -1.99 -11.30
N VAL A 162 -18.48 -1.20 -10.26
CA VAL A 162 -19.53 -0.17 -10.31
C VAL A 162 -19.18 0.94 -11.29
N MET A 163 -17.95 1.46 -11.25
CA MET A 163 -17.50 2.51 -12.17
C MET A 163 -17.54 2.03 -13.63
N GLY A 164 -17.06 0.82 -13.89
CA GLY A 164 -17.06 0.21 -15.21
C GLY A 164 -18.48 -0.08 -15.71
N ALA A 165 -19.39 -0.52 -14.83
CA ALA A 165 -20.80 -0.70 -15.16
C ALA A 165 -21.43 0.63 -15.57
N ALA A 166 -21.33 1.67 -14.74
CA ALA A 166 -21.86 2.99 -15.06
C ALA A 166 -21.31 3.54 -16.39
N TYR A 167 -20.03 3.32 -16.65
CA TYR A 167 -19.42 3.68 -17.93
C TYR A 167 -20.02 2.89 -19.10
N SER A 168 -20.14 1.56 -18.98
CA SER A 168 -20.70 0.68 -19.99
C SER A 168 -22.17 1.02 -20.32
N ARG A 169 -22.98 1.44 -19.33
CA ARG A 169 -24.36 1.89 -19.57
C ARG A 169 -24.42 3.15 -20.44
N ILE A 170 -23.42 4.02 -20.37
CA ILE A 170 -23.35 5.23 -21.19
C ILE A 170 -22.87 4.92 -22.61
N VAL A 171 -21.81 4.12 -22.75
CA VAL A 171 -21.19 3.92 -24.07
C VAL A 171 -21.85 2.83 -24.90
N ASN A 172 -22.38 1.79 -24.26
CA ASN A 172 -23.04 0.67 -24.93
C ASN A 172 -24.57 0.66 -24.77
N GLY A 173 -25.13 1.44 -23.83
CA GLY A 173 -26.58 1.52 -23.63
C GLY A 173 -27.20 0.34 -22.87
N PHE A 174 -26.41 -0.48 -22.19
CA PHE A 174 -26.94 -1.56 -21.36
C PHE A 174 -27.56 -1.04 -20.07
N ASP A 175 -28.76 -1.50 -19.71
CA ASP A 175 -29.37 -1.16 -18.41
C ASP A 175 -28.67 -1.87 -17.24
N ARG A 176 -28.27 -3.13 -17.45
CA ARG A 176 -27.53 -3.95 -16.47
C ARG A 176 -26.39 -4.69 -17.18
N PRO A 177 -25.22 -4.06 -17.36
CA PRO A 177 -24.09 -4.69 -18.03
C PRO A 177 -23.61 -5.90 -17.22
N VAL A 178 -23.28 -6.97 -17.94
CA VAL A 178 -22.58 -8.16 -17.42
C VAL A 178 -21.14 -7.81 -17.06
N VAL A 179 -20.80 -7.97 -15.79
CA VAL A 179 -19.48 -7.68 -15.21
C VAL A 179 -18.82 -8.98 -14.76
N ARG A 180 -17.56 -9.17 -15.15
CA ARG A 180 -16.72 -10.29 -14.69
C ARG A 180 -15.37 -9.81 -14.20
N LEU A 181 -14.77 -10.54 -13.27
CA LEU A 181 -13.39 -10.30 -12.80
C LEU A 181 -12.40 -11.08 -13.67
N LEU A 182 -11.33 -10.44 -14.13
CA LEU A 182 -10.25 -11.11 -14.86
C LEU A 182 -9.54 -12.09 -13.92
N ASN A 183 -9.37 -13.33 -14.36
CA ASN A 183 -8.75 -14.39 -13.57
C ASN A 183 -8.00 -15.39 -14.46
N ILE A 184 -7.19 -16.25 -13.82
CA ILE A 184 -6.43 -17.33 -14.47
C ILE A 184 -7.29 -18.54 -14.87
N GLY A 185 -8.57 -18.53 -14.53
CA GLY A 185 -9.54 -19.58 -14.83
C GLY A 185 -10.95 -19.15 -14.39
N THR A 186 -11.97 -19.87 -14.86
CA THR A 186 -13.36 -19.56 -14.56
C THR A 186 -13.87 -20.19 -13.26
N GLU A 187 -13.12 -21.13 -12.67
CA GLU A 187 -13.50 -21.82 -11.44
C GLU A 187 -13.31 -20.94 -10.19
N GLU A 188 -14.28 -20.97 -9.25
CA GLU A 188 -14.29 -20.11 -8.06
C GLU A 188 -13.09 -20.27 -7.11
N ILE A 189 -12.43 -21.43 -7.18
CA ILE A 189 -11.26 -21.76 -6.36
C ILE A 189 -9.94 -21.22 -6.94
N LYS A 190 -9.95 -20.62 -8.13
CA LYS A 190 -8.74 -20.08 -8.79
C LYS A 190 -8.64 -18.56 -8.60
N GLY A 191 -7.43 -18.03 -8.71
CA GLY A 191 -7.16 -16.61 -8.48
C GLY A 191 -6.72 -16.31 -7.06
N THR A 192 -6.39 -15.04 -6.81
CA THR A 192 -5.93 -14.56 -5.49
C THR A 192 -7.09 -14.45 -4.51
N GLU A 193 -6.77 -14.28 -3.22
CA GLU A 193 -7.77 -14.11 -2.16
C GLU A 193 -8.65 -12.86 -2.41
N GLU A 194 -8.03 -11.75 -2.81
CA GLU A 194 -8.71 -10.49 -3.10
C GLU A 194 -9.72 -10.60 -4.25
N LEU A 195 -9.40 -11.39 -5.27
CA LEU A 195 -10.31 -11.66 -6.40
C LEU A 195 -11.53 -12.47 -5.94
N ARG A 196 -11.34 -13.48 -5.08
CA ARG A 196 -12.43 -14.30 -4.56
C ARG A 196 -13.32 -13.50 -3.63
N ASP A 197 -12.74 -12.68 -2.77
CA ASP A 197 -13.46 -11.78 -1.88
C ASP A 197 -14.28 -10.75 -2.67
N ALA A 198 -13.70 -10.13 -3.70
CA ALA A 198 -14.43 -9.24 -4.58
C ALA A 198 -15.59 -9.95 -5.30
N ALA A 199 -15.39 -11.18 -5.75
CA ALA A 199 -16.42 -11.97 -6.40
C ALA A 199 -17.59 -12.29 -5.46
N ALA A 200 -17.30 -12.63 -4.20
CA ALA A 200 -18.30 -12.87 -3.16
C ALA A 200 -19.10 -11.58 -2.87
N MET A 201 -18.41 -10.44 -2.74
CA MET A 201 -19.05 -9.14 -2.51
C MET A 201 -19.95 -8.72 -3.68
N LEU A 202 -19.50 -8.89 -4.93
CA LEU A 202 -20.28 -8.55 -6.12
C LEU A 202 -21.47 -9.48 -6.32
N THR A 203 -21.31 -10.77 -6.04
CA THR A 203 -22.41 -11.74 -6.05
C THR A 203 -23.49 -11.33 -5.05
N ALA A 204 -23.10 -11.05 -3.81
CA ALA A 204 -24.02 -10.62 -2.76
C ALA A 204 -24.74 -9.31 -3.10
N ALA A 205 -24.01 -8.32 -3.63
CA ALA A 205 -24.58 -7.02 -4.01
C ALA A 205 -25.51 -7.11 -5.24
N SER A 206 -25.26 -8.05 -6.15
CA SER A 206 -26.04 -8.26 -7.38
C SER A 206 -27.31 -9.10 -7.17
N ALA A 207 -27.35 -9.97 -6.14
CA ALA A 207 -28.37 -11.00 -5.95
C ALA A 207 -29.82 -10.47 -5.84
N ASN A 208 -30.03 -9.23 -5.40
CA ASN A 208 -31.36 -8.63 -5.22
C ASN A 208 -31.67 -7.47 -6.19
N GLY A 209 -30.86 -7.30 -7.25
CA GLY A 209 -30.99 -6.14 -8.14
C GLY A 209 -30.54 -4.80 -7.51
N GLY A 210 -29.83 -4.85 -6.39
CA GLY A 210 -29.32 -3.67 -5.68
C GLY A 210 -28.23 -2.91 -6.42
N LEU A 211 -27.69 -3.47 -7.50
CA LEU A 211 -26.76 -2.79 -8.39
C LEU A 211 -27.31 -2.76 -9.81
N ALA A 212 -27.07 -1.64 -10.51
CA ALA A 212 -27.34 -1.50 -11.94
C ALA A 212 -26.27 -2.22 -12.79
N LEU A 213 -25.98 -3.47 -12.44
CA LEU A 213 -25.10 -4.41 -13.16
C LEU A 213 -25.56 -5.86 -12.91
N GLN A 214 -25.02 -6.79 -13.68
CA GLN A 214 -25.13 -8.23 -13.45
C GLN A 214 -23.73 -8.79 -13.23
N PHE A 215 -23.43 -9.30 -12.03
CA PHE A 215 -22.17 -9.98 -11.79
C PHE A 215 -22.23 -11.44 -12.26
N ASP A 216 -21.24 -11.87 -13.04
CA ASP A 216 -21.20 -13.20 -13.66
C ASP A 216 -19.82 -13.87 -13.50
N GLY A 217 -19.27 -13.77 -12.30
CA GLY A 217 -18.06 -14.50 -11.91
C GLY A 217 -16.79 -14.04 -12.62
N PHE A 218 -16.00 -15.01 -13.09
CA PHE A 218 -14.65 -14.80 -13.61
C PHE A 218 -14.55 -14.92 -15.13
N VAL A 219 -13.58 -14.25 -15.73
CA VAL A 219 -13.25 -14.34 -17.17
C VAL A 219 -11.75 -14.52 -17.37
N GLU A 220 -11.38 -15.37 -18.33
CA GLU A 220 -10.00 -15.56 -18.76
C GLU A 220 -9.64 -14.56 -19.88
N SER A 221 -8.35 -14.25 -20.02
CA SER A 221 -7.87 -13.23 -20.97
C SER A 221 -8.22 -13.52 -22.44
N ASP A 222 -8.31 -14.80 -22.83
CA ASP A 222 -8.65 -15.23 -24.20
C ASP A 222 -10.14 -15.05 -24.55
N LYS A 223 -10.99 -14.79 -23.55
CA LYS A 223 -12.44 -14.61 -23.71
C LYS A 223 -12.89 -13.15 -23.69
N ILE A 224 -12.00 -12.21 -23.36
CA ILE A 224 -12.33 -10.77 -23.23
C ILE A 224 -13.03 -10.23 -24.48
N ASN A 225 -12.48 -10.47 -25.67
CA ASN A 225 -13.01 -9.91 -26.93
C ASN A 225 -14.14 -10.76 -27.56
N ARG A 226 -14.69 -11.77 -26.87
CA ARG A 226 -15.79 -12.62 -27.40
C ARG A 226 -17.15 -11.92 -27.40
N GLY A 227 -17.32 -10.88 -26.57
CA GLY A 227 -18.55 -10.09 -26.46
C GLY A 227 -19.59 -10.65 -25.49
N GLU A 228 -19.25 -11.71 -24.76
CA GLU A 228 -20.08 -12.29 -23.69
C GLU A 228 -20.06 -11.45 -22.39
N THR A 229 -19.06 -10.58 -22.24
CA THR A 229 -18.85 -9.73 -21.07
C THR A 229 -18.82 -8.28 -21.51
N HIS A 230 -19.50 -7.42 -20.75
CA HIS A 230 -19.63 -5.99 -21.06
C HIS A 230 -18.64 -5.13 -20.25
N VAL A 231 -18.23 -5.62 -19.07
CA VAL A 231 -17.20 -5.00 -18.22
C VAL A 231 -16.27 -6.07 -17.66
N VAL A 232 -14.97 -5.91 -17.87
CA VAL A 232 -13.92 -6.75 -17.28
C VAL A 232 -13.15 -5.95 -16.24
N VAL A 233 -13.16 -6.45 -15.01
CA VAL A 233 -12.53 -5.79 -13.86
C VAL A 233 -11.24 -6.50 -13.46
N THR A 234 -10.18 -5.76 -13.21
CA THR A 234 -8.86 -6.30 -12.84
C THR A 234 -8.02 -5.26 -12.07
N ASP A 235 -6.94 -5.70 -11.44
CA ASP A 235 -5.89 -4.80 -10.96
C ASP A 235 -5.13 -4.20 -12.14
N GLY A 236 -4.55 -3.01 -11.96
CA GLY A 236 -3.94 -2.31 -13.08
C GLY A 236 -2.61 -2.90 -13.56
N PHE A 237 -1.95 -3.79 -12.80
CA PHE A 237 -0.80 -4.52 -13.31
C PHE A 237 -1.23 -5.58 -14.33
N SER A 238 -2.15 -6.48 -13.93
CA SER A 238 -2.70 -7.52 -14.79
C SER A 238 -3.43 -6.92 -16.00
N GLY A 239 -4.22 -5.86 -15.78
CA GLY A 239 -4.97 -5.21 -16.85
C GLY A 239 -4.09 -4.52 -17.89
N ASN A 240 -3.02 -3.86 -17.47
CA ASN A 240 -2.08 -3.24 -18.41
C ASN A 240 -1.33 -4.29 -19.25
N ILE A 241 -0.94 -5.42 -18.64
CA ILE A 241 -0.35 -6.56 -19.38
C ILE A 241 -1.33 -7.10 -20.42
N ALA A 242 -2.58 -7.35 -20.02
CA ALA A 242 -3.62 -7.86 -20.91
C ALA A 242 -3.89 -6.91 -22.09
N LEU A 243 -4.05 -5.61 -21.82
CA LEU A 243 -4.24 -4.59 -22.86
C LEU A 243 -3.08 -4.60 -23.86
N LYS A 244 -1.83 -4.58 -23.38
CA LYS A 244 -0.66 -4.54 -24.26
C LYS A 244 -0.49 -5.83 -25.07
N ALA A 245 -0.85 -6.98 -24.50
CA ALA A 245 -0.85 -8.26 -25.20
C ALA A 245 -1.91 -8.30 -26.32
N ILE A 246 -3.12 -7.80 -26.06
CA ILE A 246 -4.20 -7.71 -27.06
C ILE A 246 -3.80 -6.75 -28.20
N GLU A 247 -3.36 -5.53 -27.86
CA GLU A 247 -2.90 -4.55 -28.86
C GLU A 247 -1.73 -5.09 -29.70
N GLY A 248 -0.76 -5.76 -29.06
CA GLY A 248 0.39 -6.37 -29.74
C GLY A 248 -0.02 -7.47 -30.71
N SER A 249 -0.95 -8.33 -30.29
CA SER A 249 -1.49 -9.43 -31.11
C SER A 249 -2.26 -8.89 -32.32
N ALA A 250 -3.08 -7.85 -32.15
CA ALA A 250 -3.83 -7.22 -33.24
C ALA A 250 -2.90 -6.57 -34.30
N ARG A 251 -1.84 -5.89 -33.84
CA ARG A 251 -0.79 -5.35 -34.72
C ARG A 251 -0.09 -6.46 -35.50
N PHE A 252 0.32 -7.53 -34.82
CA PHE A 252 0.98 -8.69 -35.44
C PHE A 252 0.12 -9.33 -36.54
N VAL A 253 -1.18 -9.57 -36.29
CA VAL A 253 -2.10 -10.12 -37.30
C VAL A 253 -2.26 -9.16 -38.48
N THR A 254 -2.39 -7.86 -38.22
CA THR A 254 -2.51 -6.84 -39.28
C THR A 254 -1.27 -6.80 -40.17
N ASP A 255 -0.08 -6.89 -39.59
CA ASP A 255 1.18 -6.89 -40.32
C ASP A 255 1.36 -8.18 -41.13
N LEU A 256 0.99 -9.34 -40.58
CA LEU A 256 0.97 -10.61 -41.32
C LEU A 256 0.04 -10.55 -42.54
N LEU A 257 -1.18 -10.02 -42.37
CA LEU A 257 -2.12 -9.86 -43.49
C LEU A 257 -1.57 -8.91 -44.55
N ARG A 258 -0.99 -7.77 -44.14
CA ARG A 258 -0.37 -6.81 -45.06
C ARG A 258 0.75 -7.47 -45.86
N GLN A 259 1.62 -8.25 -45.22
CA GLN A 259 2.70 -8.98 -45.88
C GLN A 259 2.16 -10.04 -46.85
N ALA A 260 1.13 -10.81 -46.45
CA ALA A 260 0.51 -11.82 -47.29
C ALA A 260 -0.10 -11.22 -48.58
N PHE A 261 -0.83 -10.10 -48.48
CA PHE A 261 -1.46 -9.47 -49.65
C PHE A 261 -0.46 -8.73 -50.56
N THR A 262 0.69 -8.32 -50.04
CA THR A 262 1.75 -7.66 -50.82
C THR A 262 2.77 -8.63 -51.44
N SER A 263 2.71 -9.91 -51.06
CA SER A 263 3.69 -10.95 -51.43
C SER A 263 3.79 -11.26 -52.94
N SER A 264 2.68 -11.18 -53.69
CA SER A 264 2.68 -11.55 -55.12
C SER A 264 1.63 -10.79 -55.94
N LEU A 265 1.80 -10.77 -57.26
CA LEU A 265 0.83 -10.17 -58.18
C LEU A 265 -0.56 -10.84 -58.06
N ARG A 266 -0.60 -12.16 -57.83
CA ARG A 266 -1.84 -12.91 -57.57
C ARG A 266 -2.49 -12.50 -56.25
N SER A 267 -1.68 -12.29 -55.19
CA SER A 267 -2.16 -11.84 -53.88
C SER A 267 -2.76 -10.44 -53.94
N LYS A 268 -2.19 -9.54 -54.77
CA LYS A 268 -2.74 -8.20 -55.01
C LYS A 268 -4.08 -8.23 -55.75
N ILE A 269 -4.26 -9.14 -56.70
CA ILE A 269 -5.55 -9.37 -57.36
C ILE A 269 -6.57 -9.98 -56.38
N GLY A 270 -6.15 -10.95 -55.56
CA GLY A 270 -6.97 -11.51 -54.48
C GLY A 270 -7.39 -10.46 -53.43
N PHE A 271 -6.52 -9.49 -53.14
CA PHE A 271 -6.85 -8.34 -52.29
C PHE A 271 -7.96 -7.48 -52.89
N LEU A 272 -7.95 -7.22 -54.20
CA LEU A 272 -9.03 -6.45 -54.85
C LEU A 272 -10.40 -7.13 -54.71
N VAL A 273 -10.43 -8.46 -54.80
CA VAL A 273 -11.67 -9.25 -54.62
C VAL A 273 -12.11 -9.30 -53.15
N SER A 274 -11.16 -9.42 -52.22
CA SER A 274 -11.42 -9.48 -50.77
C SER A 274 -11.45 -8.12 -50.07
N ARG A 275 -11.34 -7.02 -50.85
CA ARG A 275 -11.23 -5.65 -50.34
C ARG A 275 -12.35 -5.27 -49.37
N PRO A 276 -13.64 -5.59 -49.61
CA PRO A 276 -14.69 -5.26 -48.64
C PRO A 276 -14.51 -5.96 -47.30
N ALA A 277 -14.13 -7.25 -47.30
CA ALA A 277 -13.92 -8.02 -46.09
C ALA A 277 -12.65 -7.58 -45.32
N THR A 278 -11.59 -7.22 -46.04
CA THR A 278 -10.35 -6.71 -45.43
C THR A 278 -10.48 -5.27 -44.92
N GLU A 279 -11.28 -4.43 -45.57
CA GLU A 279 -11.61 -3.09 -45.05
C GLU A 279 -12.48 -3.17 -43.78
N LEU A 280 -13.44 -4.10 -43.71
CA LEU A 280 -14.20 -4.37 -42.49
C LEU A 280 -13.29 -4.83 -41.34
N LEU A 281 -12.38 -5.77 -41.60
CA LEU A 281 -11.43 -6.24 -40.59
C LEU A 281 -10.49 -5.12 -40.12
N LYS A 282 -9.99 -4.29 -41.05
CA LYS A 282 -9.14 -3.14 -40.73
C LYS A 282 -9.90 -2.10 -39.90
N HIS A 283 -11.17 -1.86 -40.20
CA HIS A 283 -12.02 -0.97 -39.42
C HIS A 283 -12.22 -1.49 -37.99
N HIS A 284 -12.48 -2.79 -37.83
CA HIS A 284 -12.72 -3.40 -36.52
C HIS A 284 -11.48 -3.39 -35.62
N LEU A 285 -10.29 -3.54 -36.23
CA LEU A 285 -9.01 -3.60 -35.52
C LEU A 285 -8.31 -2.23 -35.40
N ASP A 286 -8.88 -1.14 -35.90
CA ASP A 286 -8.27 0.18 -35.81
C ASP A 286 -8.35 0.71 -34.36
N PRO A 287 -7.22 0.91 -33.65
CA PRO A 287 -7.23 1.44 -32.29
C PRO A 287 -7.80 2.86 -32.21
N ASN A 288 -7.83 3.61 -33.31
CA ASN A 288 -8.43 4.94 -33.34
C ASN A 288 -9.94 4.90 -33.12
N ASN A 289 -10.60 3.80 -33.49
CA ASN A 289 -12.05 3.65 -33.33
C ASN A 289 -12.48 3.42 -31.88
N HIS A 290 -11.54 3.07 -30.99
CA HIS A 290 -11.81 2.78 -29.57
C HIS A 290 -10.98 3.66 -28.63
N ASN A 291 -10.55 4.82 -29.13
CA ASN A 291 -9.69 5.74 -28.40
C ASN A 291 -10.47 6.52 -27.32
N GLY A 292 -9.77 6.96 -26.27
CA GLY A 292 -10.36 7.72 -25.16
C GLY A 292 -10.47 6.89 -23.89
N ALA A 293 -9.32 6.56 -23.29
CA ALA A 293 -9.30 5.92 -21.98
C ALA A 293 -9.67 6.95 -20.89
N VAL A 294 -10.52 6.58 -19.94
CA VAL A 294 -11.13 7.49 -18.97
C VAL A 294 -10.56 7.23 -17.59
N PHE A 295 -10.20 8.28 -16.87
CA PHE A 295 -9.89 8.20 -15.44
C PHE A 295 -11.18 8.25 -14.63
N LEU A 296 -11.70 7.07 -14.28
CA LEU A 296 -12.92 6.94 -13.49
C LEU A 296 -12.62 7.14 -12.00
N GLY A 297 -13.60 7.69 -11.27
CA GLY A 297 -13.53 7.83 -9.81
C GLY A 297 -12.91 9.12 -9.30
N LEU A 298 -12.66 10.10 -10.18
CA LEU A 298 -12.26 11.47 -9.83
C LEU A 298 -13.48 12.40 -9.76
N ASN A 299 -13.39 13.54 -9.04
CA ASN A 299 -14.49 14.54 -8.98
C ASN A 299 -14.71 15.32 -10.30
N GLY A 300 -14.19 14.82 -11.42
CA GLY A 300 -14.35 15.37 -12.76
C GLY A 300 -13.96 14.33 -13.81
N VAL A 301 -14.41 14.54 -15.05
CA VAL A 301 -14.14 13.61 -16.16
C VAL A 301 -12.83 14.00 -16.84
N VAL A 302 -11.88 13.08 -16.89
CA VAL A 302 -10.63 13.26 -17.64
C VAL A 302 -10.41 12.08 -18.58
N VAL A 303 -10.19 12.38 -19.85
CA VAL A 303 -10.02 11.39 -20.91
C VAL A 303 -8.63 11.52 -21.54
N LYS A 304 -7.92 10.39 -21.57
CA LYS A 304 -6.63 10.20 -22.23
C LYS A 304 -6.87 9.67 -23.65
N SER A 305 -6.52 10.48 -24.64
CA SER A 305 -6.41 10.04 -26.03
C SER A 305 -5.02 9.43 -26.26
N HIS A 306 -4.87 8.42 -27.12
CA HIS A 306 -3.57 7.85 -27.45
C HIS A 306 -2.63 8.91 -28.06
N GLY A 307 -1.32 8.88 -27.73
CA GLY A 307 -0.37 9.91 -28.18
C GLY A 307 -0.22 9.96 -29.71
N SER A 308 -0.23 8.79 -30.34
CA SER A 308 -0.17 8.60 -31.79
C SER A 308 -1.54 8.58 -32.49
N ALA A 309 -2.60 9.02 -31.83
CA ALA A 309 -3.93 9.07 -32.41
C ALA A 309 -3.98 10.03 -33.60
N ASN A 310 -4.77 9.69 -34.62
CA ASN A 310 -5.09 10.63 -35.70
C ASN A 310 -6.33 11.49 -35.33
N ALA A 311 -6.72 12.42 -36.22
CA ALA A 311 -7.86 13.31 -35.97
C ALA A 311 -9.17 12.54 -35.69
N LYS A 312 -9.40 11.39 -36.33
CA LYS A 312 -10.58 10.55 -36.04
C LYS A 312 -10.49 9.93 -34.64
N GLY A 313 -9.31 9.47 -34.23
CA GLY A 313 -9.08 8.95 -32.89
C GLY A 313 -9.29 10.00 -31.80
N VAL A 314 -8.81 11.23 -32.02
CA VAL A 314 -9.10 12.33 -31.09
C VAL A 314 -10.59 12.68 -31.10
N ALA A 315 -11.23 12.71 -32.27
CA ALA A 315 -12.67 12.95 -32.37
C ALA A 315 -13.47 11.92 -31.56
N HIS A 316 -13.08 10.65 -31.61
CA HIS A 316 -13.69 9.59 -30.81
C HIS A 316 -13.52 9.85 -29.30
N ALA A 317 -12.30 10.20 -28.84
CA ALA A 317 -12.06 10.51 -27.43
C ALA A 317 -12.88 11.72 -26.94
N VAL A 318 -13.02 12.77 -27.77
CA VAL A 318 -13.87 13.93 -27.48
C VAL A 318 -15.35 13.55 -27.49
N ALA A 319 -15.80 12.71 -28.41
CA ALA A 319 -17.18 12.22 -28.45
C ALA A 319 -17.54 11.37 -27.23
N VAL A 320 -16.64 10.47 -26.79
CA VAL A 320 -16.78 9.74 -25.52
C VAL A 320 -16.91 10.73 -24.36
N THR A 321 -16.02 11.73 -24.30
CA THR A 321 -16.06 12.77 -23.26
C THR A 321 -17.39 13.52 -23.23
N ALA A 322 -17.92 13.89 -24.40
CA ALA A 322 -19.22 14.54 -24.55
C ALA A 322 -20.35 13.64 -24.01
N ARG A 323 -20.39 12.37 -24.42
CA ARG A 323 -21.39 11.40 -23.94
C ARG A 323 -21.36 11.23 -22.42
N LEU A 324 -20.16 11.19 -21.82
CA LEU A 324 -20.00 11.08 -20.36
C LEU A 324 -20.55 12.29 -19.61
N LEU A 325 -20.41 13.49 -20.18
CA LEU A 325 -20.95 14.73 -19.61
C LEU A 325 -22.47 14.83 -19.80
N GLU A 326 -22.97 14.55 -21.01
CA GLU A 326 -24.41 14.52 -21.32
C GLU A 326 -25.17 13.56 -20.40
N ASN A 327 -24.55 12.45 -20.05
CA ASN A 327 -25.16 11.41 -19.22
C ASN A 327 -24.73 11.46 -17.76
N GLU A 328 -24.06 12.53 -17.32
CA GLU A 328 -23.71 12.79 -15.92
C GLU A 328 -23.01 11.60 -15.24
N LEU A 329 -21.96 11.06 -15.86
CA LEU A 329 -21.22 9.88 -15.39
C LEU A 329 -20.90 9.93 -13.88
N THR A 330 -20.40 11.06 -13.38
CA THR A 330 -20.03 11.22 -11.97
C THR A 330 -21.25 11.10 -11.05
N GLN A 331 -22.42 11.59 -11.46
CA GLN A 331 -23.66 11.44 -10.69
C GLN A 331 -24.14 9.99 -10.72
N ARG A 332 -24.02 9.29 -11.86
CA ARG A 332 -24.37 7.86 -11.95
C ARG A 332 -23.47 6.99 -11.08
N ILE A 333 -22.16 7.22 -11.10
CA ILE A 333 -21.22 6.51 -10.24
C ILE A 333 -21.56 6.78 -8.77
N ALA A 334 -21.79 8.04 -8.38
CA ALA A 334 -22.16 8.38 -7.01
C ALA A 334 -23.49 7.72 -6.59
N HIS A 335 -24.48 7.68 -7.49
CA HIS A 335 -25.75 7.02 -7.27
C HIS A 335 -25.56 5.50 -7.09
N ASP A 336 -24.88 4.81 -8.00
CA ASP A 336 -24.67 3.36 -7.90
C ASP A 336 -23.85 2.98 -6.67
N LEU A 337 -22.84 3.78 -6.32
CA LEU A 337 -22.09 3.61 -5.08
C LEU A 337 -22.99 3.81 -3.85
N SER A 338 -24.02 4.65 -3.92
CA SER A 338 -24.98 4.77 -2.80
C SER A 338 -25.91 3.55 -2.68
N GLN A 339 -26.13 2.83 -3.78
CA GLN A 339 -26.98 1.61 -3.82
C GLN A 339 -26.25 0.37 -3.32
N LEU A 340 -24.93 0.32 -3.47
CA LEU A 340 -24.12 -0.48 -2.55
C LEU A 340 -24.36 0.09 -1.16
N GLY A 341 -25.21 -0.57 -0.37
CA GLY A 341 -25.65 -0.05 0.92
C GLY A 341 -24.46 0.49 1.71
N ALA A 342 -24.68 1.52 2.51
CA ALA A 342 -23.65 2.01 3.42
C ALA A 342 -23.02 0.82 4.15
N ASP A 343 -23.79 -0.21 4.50
CA ASP A 343 -23.27 -1.47 5.03
C ASP A 343 -22.51 -2.34 4.01
N THR A 344 -22.87 -2.52 2.75
CA THR A 344 -22.07 -3.31 1.78
C THR A 344 -20.72 -2.64 1.45
N LEU A 345 -20.65 -1.31 1.42
CA LEU A 345 -19.41 -0.53 1.22
C LEU A 345 -18.65 -0.21 2.52
N LYS A 346 -19.34 -0.15 3.68
CA LYS A 346 -18.72 -0.07 5.02
C LYS A 346 -18.37 -1.45 5.57
N GLN A 347 -18.89 -2.55 5.02
CA GLN A 347 -18.68 -3.88 5.58
C GLN A 347 -17.28 -4.39 5.32
N ASN A 348 -16.62 -4.03 4.22
CA ASN A 348 -15.24 -4.51 3.99
C ASN A 348 -14.32 -3.52 3.29
N GLY A 349 -14.68 -2.23 3.22
CA GLY A 349 -14.00 -1.28 2.35
C GLY A 349 -13.15 -0.19 3.00
N ARG A 350 -13.56 0.31 4.17
CA ARG A 350 -12.73 1.14 5.05
C ARG A 350 -12.90 0.51 6.41
N ALA A 351 -11.84 0.51 7.21
CA ALA A 351 -12.00 0.34 8.66
C ALA A 351 -13.21 1.19 9.09
N LYS A 352 -14.26 0.56 9.65
CA LYS A 352 -15.34 1.31 10.32
C LYS A 352 -14.66 2.17 11.40
N PRO A 353 -15.12 3.40 11.68
CA PRO A 353 -14.85 4.00 12.99
C PRO A 353 -15.22 2.95 14.05
N ALA A 354 -14.36 2.77 15.05
CA ALA A 354 -14.32 1.60 15.94
C ALA A 354 -15.58 1.33 16.78
N GLU A 355 -16.68 2.07 16.60
CA GLU A 355 -17.81 2.01 17.51
C GLU A 355 -18.90 0.98 17.13
N GLU A 356 -19.04 0.53 15.87
CA GLU A 356 -20.19 -0.32 15.49
C GLU A 356 -19.83 -1.60 14.68
N ARG A 357 -18.70 -2.24 15.03
CA ARG A 357 -18.34 -3.63 14.65
C ARG A 357 -18.69 -4.65 15.74
N ARG A 358 -19.92 -4.61 16.27
CA ARG A 358 -20.38 -5.68 17.17
C ARG A 358 -21.09 -6.78 16.37
N GLY A 359 -20.25 -7.58 15.74
CA GLY A 359 -20.58 -8.80 15.00
C GLY A 359 -19.30 -9.56 14.65
N GLY A 360 -18.56 -10.01 15.67
CA GLY A 360 -17.56 -11.07 15.57
C GLY A 360 -16.15 -10.72 15.07
N GLN A 361 -15.52 -9.62 15.49
CA GLN A 361 -14.09 -9.39 15.21
C GLN A 361 -13.26 -10.37 16.05
N VAL A 362 -12.54 -11.29 15.40
CA VAL A 362 -11.56 -12.15 16.04
C VAL A 362 -10.25 -11.36 16.09
N ASN A 363 -9.76 -11.08 17.29
CA ASN A 363 -8.47 -10.39 17.45
C ASN A 363 -7.32 -11.28 16.99
N GLY A 364 -6.12 -10.72 16.79
CA GLY A 364 -4.92 -11.48 16.46
C GLY A 364 -4.50 -12.44 17.57
N SER A 365 -3.31 -13.01 17.45
CA SER A 365 -2.79 -13.93 18.46
C SER A 365 -2.78 -13.32 19.87
N ARG A 366 -3.06 -14.17 20.86
CA ARG A 366 -3.14 -13.77 22.28
C ARG A 366 -1.81 -14.01 22.98
N ILE A 367 -1.36 -13.06 23.79
CA ILE A 367 -0.27 -13.31 24.74
C ILE A 367 -0.88 -14.08 25.92
N ILE A 368 -0.45 -15.33 26.11
CA ILE A 368 -0.93 -16.19 27.20
C ILE A 368 0.11 -16.34 28.32
N GLY A 369 1.35 -15.93 28.10
CA GLY A 369 2.35 -15.84 29.16
C GLY A 369 3.54 -14.96 28.78
N THR A 370 4.22 -14.42 29.79
CA THR A 370 5.41 -13.58 29.65
C THR A 370 6.53 -14.07 30.57
N GLY A 371 7.78 -13.83 30.15
CA GLY A 371 8.94 -14.19 30.95
C GLY A 371 10.13 -13.32 30.59
N SER A 372 11.08 -13.21 31.53
CA SER A 372 12.31 -12.45 31.34
C SER A 372 13.47 -13.11 32.07
N ALA A 373 14.68 -12.81 31.61
CA ALA A 373 15.92 -13.23 32.23
C ALA A 373 16.97 -12.14 32.06
N LEU A 374 17.64 -11.80 33.17
CA LEU A 374 18.75 -10.86 33.21
C LEU A 374 20.01 -11.61 33.64
N PRO A 375 21.20 -11.24 33.10
CA PRO A 375 22.46 -11.72 33.63
C PRO A 375 22.64 -11.47 35.11
N ARG A 376 23.45 -12.30 35.76
CA ARG A 376 23.73 -12.18 37.20
C ARG A 376 24.57 -10.98 37.57
N ARG A 377 25.49 -10.55 36.70
CA ARG A 377 26.41 -9.44 37.00
C ARG A 377 25.73 -8.10 36.73
N ILE A 378 25.61 -7.29 37.78
CA ILE A 378 25.21 -5.89 37.70
C ILE A 378 26.46 -5.03 37.63
N VAL A 379 26.48 -4.06 36.71
CA VAL A 379 27.51 -3.03 36.59
C VAL A 379 26.86 -1.67 36.82
N THR A 380 27.33 -0.95 37.84
CA THR A 380 26.85 0.39 38.18
C THR A 380 27.58 1.47 37.38
N ASN A 381 27.05 2.68 37.36
CA ASN A 381 27.75 3.84 36.80
C ASN A 381 29.10 4.11 37.50
N ASP A 382 29.16 4.00 38.82
CA ASP A 382 30.39 4.18 39.59
C ASP A 382 31.47 3.16 39.23
N GLU A 383 31.07 1.94 38.85
CA GLU A 383 32.01 0.93 38.36
C GLU A 383 32.53 1.32 36.97
N LEU A 384 31.67 1.73 36.03
CA LEU A 384 32.09 2.18 34.70
C LEU A 384 33.00 3.42 34.75
N ALA A 385 32.71 4.37 35.64
CA ALA A 385 33.49 5.60 35.79
C ALA A 385 34.94 5.36 36.24
N LYS A 386 35.28 4.14 36.73
CA LYS A 386 36.66 3.77 37.04
C LYS A 386 37.50 3.49 35.79
N THR A 387 36.86 3.13 34.68
CA THR A 387 37.54 2.70 33.44
C THR A 387 37.23 3.59 32.24
N VAL A 388 36.16 4.38 32.30
CA VAL A 388 35.70 5.27 31.22
C VAL A 388 35.64 6.71 31.74
N ASP A 389 36.07 7.70 30.93
CA ASP A 389 35.98 9.13 31.27
C ASP A 389 34.52 9.63 31.29
N THR A 390 33.84 9.39 32.40
CA THR A 390 32.43 9.70 32.67
C THR A 390 32.15 9.80 34.17
N SER A 391 30.92 10.14 34.57
CA SER A 391 30.46 10.10 35.97
C SER A 391 29.01 9.57 36.07
N ASP A 392 28.60 9.15 37.27
CA ASP A 392 27.21 8.75 37.53
C ASP A 392 26.21 9.85 37.19
N GLU A 393 26.48 11.08 37.65
CA GLU A 393 25.61 12.23 37.40
C GLU A 393 25.48 12.51 35.90
N TRP A 394 26.59 12.36 35.15
CA TRP A 394 26.57 12.57 33.71
C TRP A 394 25.72 11.52 32.98
N ILE A 395 25.89 10.24 33.33
CA ILE A 395 25.14 9.15 32.69
C ILE A 395 23.65 9.32 33.02
N ILE A 396 23.28 9.47 34.29
CA ILE A 396 21.87 9.64 34.70
C ILE A 396 21.24 10.84 33.99
N ALA A 397 21.90 12.00 33.98
CA ALA A 397 21.33 13.21 33.36
C ALA A 397 21.11 13.06 31.85
N ARG A 398 21.95 12.28 31.17
CA ARG A 398 21.90 12.10 29.70
C ARG A 398 20.97 10.97 29.27
N THR A 399 20.84 9.92 30.08
CA THR A 399 20.24 8.64 29.64
C THR A 399 19.16 8.13 30.60
N GLY A 400 19.20 8.52 31.87
CA GLY A 400 18.37 7.97 32.95
C GLY A 400 18.88 6.64 33.51
N ILE A 401 20.00 6.13 33.01
CA ILE A 401 20.54 4.80 33.33
C ILE A 401 21.37 4.85 34.63
N ARG A 402 21.11 3.94 35.58
CA ARG A 402 21.83 3.83 36.87
C ARG A 402 22.71 2.59 36.96
N GLN A 403 22.20 1.48 36.46
CA GLN A 403 22.94 0.22 36.35
C GLN A 403 22.62 -0.50 35.02
N ARG A 404 23.32 -1.60 34.75
CA ARG A 404 23.04 -2.55 33.65
C ARG A 404 23.45 -3.95 34.05
N HIS A 405 22.86 -4.93 33.38
CA HIS A 405 23.26 -6.32 33.52
C HIS A 405 24.20 -6.71 32.39
N ILE A 406 25.29 -7.39 32.71
CA ILE A 406 26.30 -7.84 31.74
C ILE A 406 26.46 -9.35 31.84
N ALA A 407 26.37 -10.02 30.70
CA ALA A 407 26.49 -11.46 30.58
C ALA A 407 27.86 -11.95 31.06
N GLY A 408 27.85 -12.93 31.97
CA GLY A 408 29.05 -13.65 32.36
C GLY A 408 29.57 -14.60 31.26
N PRO A 409 30.70 -15.28 31.50
CA PRO A 409 31.30 -16.19 30.53
C PRO A 409 30.36 -17.32 30.07
N ASP A 410 29.53 -17.84 31.00
CA ASP A 410 28.60 -18.94 30.73
C ASP A 410 27.19 -18.47 30.31
N GLU A 411 26.98 -17.16 30.19
CA GLU A 411 25.69 -16.57 29.83
C GLU A 411 25.74 -16.08 28.37
N THR A 412 25.16 -16.84 27.45
CA THR A 412 25.02 -16.46 26.04
C THR A 412 23.60 -16.02 25.71
N THR A 413 23.41 -15.45 24.52
CA THR A 413 22.08 -15.08 23.99
C THR A 413 21.11 -16.26 24.05
N ALA A 414 21.51 -17.47 23.61
CA ALA A 414 20.70 -18.68 23.73
C ALA A 414 20.36 -19.06 25.18
N THR A 415 21.29 -18.95 26.12
CA THR A 415 21.03 -19.31 27.52
C THR A 415 20.04 -18.37 28.19
N LEU A 416 20.16 -17.05 27.95
CA LEU A 416 19.24 -16.03 28.45
C LEU A 416 17.86 -16.19 27.80
N ALA A 417 17.83 -16.38 26.48
CA ALA A 417 16.60 -16.67 25.72
C ALA A 417 15.88 -17.90 26.27
N THR A 418 16.62 -18.98 26.56
CA THR A 418 16.07 -20.21 27.13
C THR A 418 15.47 -19.97 28.52
N ALA A 419 16.15 -19.20 29.38
CA ALA A 419 15.64 -18.88 30.71
C ALA A 419 14.36 -18.03 30.65
N ALA A 420 14.34 -16.99 29.80
CA ALA A 420 13.15 -16.16 29.60
C ALA A 420 11.99 -16.97 29.01
N ALA A 421 12.27 -17.87 28.06
CA ALA A 421 11.29 -18.76 27.47
C ALA A 421 10.68 -19.73 28.48
N ARG A 422 11.50 -20.35 29.34
CA ARG A 422 11.01 -21.23 30.42
C ARG A 422 10.07 -20.48 31.35
N ALA A 423 10.44 -19.26 31.75
CA ALA A 423 9.59 -18.41 32.58
C ALA A 423 8.26 -18.07 31.87
N ALA A 424 8.29 -17.78 30.56
CA ALA A 424 7.08 -17.48 29.80
C ALA A 424 6.16 -18.70 29.63
N LEU A 425 6.73 -19.89 29.45
CA LEU A 425 5.98 -21.15 29.39
C LEU A 425 5.36 -21.51 30.74
N GLU A 426 6.10 -21.27 31.83
CA GLU A 426 5.60 -21.43 33.20
C GLU A 426 4.44 -20.48 33.50
N ASP A 427 4.59 -19.19 33.16
CA ASP A 427 3.52 -18.18 33.30
C ASP A 427 2.27 -18.54 32.47
N ALA A 428 2.47 -19.08 31.25
CA ALA A 428 1.39 -19.54 30.39
C ALA A 428 0.74 -20.86 30.86
N GLY A 429 1.41 -21.63 31.73
CA GLY A 429 0.95 -22.96 32.14
C GLY A 429 0.90 -23.98 30.99
N VAL A 430 1.78 -23.87 29.99
CA VAL A 430 1.79 -24.76 28.81
C VAL A 430 3.10 -25.56 28.70
N ASP A 431 3.00 -26.77 28.15
CA ASP A 431 4.17 -27.60 27.86
C ASP A 431 4.96 -27.04 26.66
N ALA A 432 6.29 -27.03 26.78
CA ALA A 432 7.23 -26.71 25.72
C ALA A 432 6.98 -27.56 24.45
N ALA A 433 6.57 -28.83 24.60
CA ALA A 433 6.24 -29.69 23.47
C ALA A 433 5.06 -29.19 22.61
N SER A 434 4.25 -28.26 23.14
CA SER A 434 3.13 -27.67 22.41
C SER A 434 3.49 -26.46 21.55
N ILE A 435 4.73 -25.97 21.64
CA ILE A 435 5.23 -24.85 20.84
C ILE A 435 5.58 -25.34 19.44
N GLY A 436 4.89 -24.80 18.42
CA GLY A 436 5.11 -25.15 17.01
C GLY A 436 5.98 -24.14 16.25
N LEU A 437 6.25 -22.98 16.86
CA LEU A 437 6.98 -21.87 16.26
C LEU A 437 7.86 -21.17 17.31
N ILE A 438 9.13 -20.94 17.01
CA ILE A 438 10.03 -20.12 17.81
C ILE A 438 10.61 -19.03 16.90
N VAL A 439 10.35 -17.77 17.25
CA VAL A 439 10.90 -16.60 16.55
C VAL A 439 11.75 -15.81 17.53
N LEU A 440 13.06 -15.79 17.30
CA LEU A 440 14.02 -15.13 18.20
C LEU A 440 14.60 -13.87 17.54
N ALA A 441 14.25 -12.71 18.08
CA ALA A 441 14.83 -11.44 17.70
C ALA A 441 16.17 -11.22 18.40
N THR A 442 17.25 -11.09 17.62
CA THR A 442 18.58 -10.79 18.14
C THR A 442 19.48 -10.15 17.07
N ALA A 443 20.35 -9.24 17.50
CA ALA A 443 21.51 -8.77 16.72
C ALA A 443 22.84 -9.38 17.22
N THR A 444 22.80 -10.16 18.30
CA THR A 444 23.96 -10.84 18.89
C THR A 444 23.74 -12.36 18.96
N PRO A 445 23.51 -13.03 17.82
CA PRO A 445 23.31 -14.48 17.82
C PRO A 445 24.58 -15.20 18.27
N ASP A 446 24.42 -16.38 18.88
CA ASP A 446 25.57 -17.19 19.33
C ASP A 446 26.47 -17.61 18.16
N ASN A 447 25.90 -17.79 16.97
CA ASN A 447 26.58 -18.18 15.74
C ASN A 447 25.95 -17.48 14.54
N THR A 448 26.71 -17.30 13.46
CA THR A 448 26.15 -16.89 12.15
C THR A 448 25.11 -17.90 11.66
N PHE A 449 25.41 -19.19 11.86
CA PHE A 449 24.47 -20.31 11.71
C PHE A 449 24.98 -21.51 12.53
N PRO A 450 24.10 -22.40 13.00
CA PRO A 450 22.64 -22.34 12.94
C PRO A 450 22.05 -21.20 13.80
N ALA A 451 20.78 -20.87 13.55
CA ALA A 451 20.06 -19.81 14.26
C ALA A 451 20.01 -20.08 15.78
N THR A 452 20.08 -19.03 16.58
CA THR A 452 19.99 -19.06 18.05
C THR A 452 18.67 -19.70 18.51
N ALA A 453 17.57 -19.43 17.81
CA ALA A 453 16.27 -20.05 18.04
C ALA A 453 16.32 -21.59 18.05
N THR A 454 17.14 -22.22 17.20
CA THR A 454 17.28 -23.68 17.15
C THR A 454 18.01 -24.25 18.38
N LYS A 455 18.93 -23.49 18.97
CA LYS A 455 19.56 -23.86 20.25
C LYS A 455 18.54 -23.81 21.38
N VAL A 456 17.72 -22.76 21.41
CA VAL A 456 16.64 -22.61 22.39
C VAL A 456 15.61 -23.74 22.23
N GLN A 457 15.22 -24.06 21.00
CA GLN A 457 14.33 -25.19 20.68
C GLN A 457 14.84 -26.50 21.31
N ALA A 458 16.11 -26.83 21.05
CA ALA A 458 16.73 -28.03 21.62
C ALA A 458 16.81 -27.96 23.15
N ALA A 459 17.19 -26.82 23.71
CA ALA A 459 17.32 -26.63 25.15
C ALA A 459 15.98 -26.73 25.91
N LEU A 460 14.87 -26.36 25.26
CA LEU A 460 13.52 -26.50 25.82
C LEU A 460 12.92 -27.90 25.64
N GLY A 461 13.53 -28.75 24.80
CA GLY A 461 12.98 -30.06 24.45
C GLY A 461 11.83 -30.01 23.45
N CYS A 462 11.71 -28.91 22.70
CA CYS A 462 10.71 -28.76 21.64
C CYS A 462 11.12 -29.58 20.40
N THR A 463 10.82 -30.88 20.38
CA THR A 463 11.22 -31.78 19.28
C THR A 463 10.26 -31.70 18.09
N GLY A 464 10.29 -30.59 17.35
CA GLY A 464 9.47 -30.35 16.15
C GLY A 464 9.14 -28.87 15.96
N GLY A 465 8.68 -28.49 14.75
CA GLY A 465 8.23 -27.13 14.45
C GLY A 465 9.28 -26.20 13.84
N ILE A 466 8.88 -24.93 13.65
CA ILE A 466 9.64 -23.91 12.93
C ILE A 466 10.47 -23.10 13.94
N ALA A 467 11.76 -22.89 13.68
CA ALA A 467 12.63 -22.07 14.54
C ALA A 467 13.60 -21.23 13.71
N PHE A 468 13.59 -19.90 13.88
CA PHE A 468 14.48 -18.99 13.18
C PHE A 468 14.72 -17.68 13.94
N ASP A 469 15.80 -16.99 13.57
CA ASP A 469 16.16 -15.69 14.11
C ASP A 469 15.64 -14.54 13.21
N VAL A 470 15.31 -13.41 13.82
CA VAL A 470 14.93 -12.16 13.15
C VAL A 470 15.93 -11.06 13.52
N ALA A 471 16.52 -10.42 12.51
CA ALA A 471 17.47 -9.34 12.69
C ALA A 471 16.83 -7.99 12.33
N ALA A 472 16.34 -7.26 13.33
CA ALA A 472 15.94 -5.84 13.22
C ALA A 472 16.38 -5.02 14.45
N VAL A 473 17.53 -5.42 15.02
CA VAL A 473 18.18 -4.77 16.17
C VAL A 473 17.16 -4.48 17.30
N CYS A 474 17.09 -3.26 17.82
CA CYS A 474 16.22 -2.92 18.93
C CYS A 474 14.72 -3.00 18.61
N SER A 475 14.32 -2.94 17.33
CA SER A 475 12.93 -3.16 16.91
C SER A 475 12.59 -4.63 16.66
N GLY A 476 13.60 -5.51 16.79
CA GLY A 476 13.53 -6.94 16.49
C GLY A 476 12.34 -7.65 17.12
N PHE A 477 12.03 -7.37 18.39
CA PHE A 477 10.91 -8.04 19.05
C PHE A 477 9.56 -7.75 18.38
N LEU A 478 9.32 -6.52 17.90
CA LEU A 478 8.06 -6.20 17.21
C LEU A 478 7.99 -6.82 15.82
N TYR A 479 9.13 -6.90 15.12
CA TYR A 479 9.23 -7.65 13.88
C TYR A 479 8.94 -9.15 14.09
N ALA A 480 9.52 -9.74 15.13
CA ALA A 480 9.28 -11.12 15.50
C ALA A 480 7.83 -11.37 15.93
N LEU A 481 7.24 -10.47 16.72
CA LEU A 481 5.84 -10.52 17.15
C LEU A 481 4.88 -10.49 15.95
N ALA A 482 5.06 -9.56 15.02
CA ALA A 482 4.22 -9.45 13.82
C ALA A 482 4.35 -10.68 12.90
N THR A 483 5.57 -11.18 12.77
CA THR A 483 5.85 -12.39 11.96
C THR A 483 5.18 -13.60 12.59
N ALA A 484 5.30 -13.78 13.90
CA ALA A 484 4.67 -14.88 14.62
C ALA A 484 3.14 -14.80 14.57
N ASP A 485 2.56 -13.64 14.81
CA ASP A 485 1.11 -13.41 14.68
C ASP A 485 0.60 -13.78 13.28
N SER A 486 1.32 -13.38 12.24
CA SER A 486 0.95 -13.71 10.85
C SER A 486 1.00 -15.22 10.60
N LEU A 487 2.04 -15.91 11.07
CA LEU A 487 2.18 -17.37 10.92
C LEU A 487 1.14 -18.15 11.74
N LEU A 488 0.74 -17.65 12.91
CA LEU A 488 -0.31 -18.25 13.73
C LEU A 488 -1.70 -18.05 13.10
N ARG A 489 -2.00 -16.86 12.58
CA ARG A 489 -3.28 -16.56 11.92
C ARG A 489 -3.48 -17.35 10.62
N THR A 490 -2.41 -17.66 9.90
CA THR A 490 -2.47 -18.52 8.69
C THR A 490 -2.47 -20.02 9.02
N GLY A 491 -2.42 -20.40 10.30
CA GLY A 491 -2.50 -21.79 10.75
C GLY A 491 -1.19 -22.58 10.63
N MET A 492 -0.05 -21.93 10.40
CA MET A 492 1.25 -22.62 10.32
C MET A 492 1.72 -23.16 11.68
N ALA A 493 1.24 -22.60 12.78
CA ALA A 493 1.41 -23.14 14.13
C ALA A 493 0.19 -22.77 15.00
N LYS A 494 0.02 -23.46 16.13
CA LYS A 494 -1.02 -23.13 17.13
C LYS A 494 -0.50 -22.25 18.27
N ARG A 495 0.77 -22.43 18.64
CA ARG A 495 1.45 -21.64 19.66
C ARG A 495 2.83 -21.27 19.18
N ALA A 496 3.22 -20.04 19.49
CA ALA A 496 4.54 -19.51 19.18
C ALA A 496 5.21 -18.99 20.45
N LEU A 497 6.52 -19.15 20.50
CA LEU A 497 7.38 -18.49 21.46
C LEU A 497 8.11 -17.36 20.73
N VAL A 498 7.85 -16.13 21.14
CA VAL A 498 8.50 -14.94 20.57
C VAL A 498 9.46 -14.39 21.60
N ILE A 499 10.74 -14.32 21.24
CA ILE A 499 11.82 -13.99 22.17
C ILE A 499 12.58 -12.78 21.65
N GLY A 500 12.80 -11.77 22.49
CA GLY A 500 13.84 -10.78 22.27
C GLY A 500 15.01 -11.10 23.20
N ALA A 501 16.20 -11.35 22.67
CA ALA A 501 17.35 -11.71 23.48
C ALA A 501 18.64 -11.12 22.92
N GLU A 502 19.43 -10.51 23.80
CA GLU A 502 20.64 -9.80 23.41
C GLU A 502 21.72 -9.96 24.46
N THR A 503 22.94 -10.14 23.98
CA THR A 503 24.16 -9.95 24.75
C THR A 503 25.00 -8.86 24.08
N PHE A 504 24.40 -7.68 24.01
CA PHE A 504 24.89 -6.49 23.33
C PHE A 504 26.27 -6.04 23.85
N SER A 505 26.60 -6.33 25.11
CA SER A 505 27.90 -6.10 25.72
C SER A 505 29.08 -6.71 24.93
N ARG A 506 28.83 -7.77 24.14
CA ARG A 506 29.83 -8.46 23.30
C ARG A 506 30.22 -7.68 22.05
N ILE A 507 29.47 -6.65 21.70
CA ILE A 507 29.71 -5.78 20.55
C ILE A 507 29.89 -4.31 20.97
N LEU A 508 30.16 -4.05 22.26
CA LEU A 508 30.48 -2.71 22.74
C LEU A 508 31.98 -2.45 22.72
N ASP A 509 32.35 -1.28 22.23
CA ASP A 509 33.68 -0.72 22.41
C ASP A 509 33.74 -0.08 23.80
N TRP A 510 34.39 -0.75 24.76
CA TRP A 510 34.46 -0.31 26.15
C TRP A 510 35.30 0.96 26.36
N GLU A 511 36.02 1.42 25.34
CA GLU A 511 36.72 2.71 25.34
C GLU A 511 35.83 3.85 24.79
N ASP A 512 34.77 3.52 24.04
CA ASP A 512 33.82 4.48 23.50
C ASP A 512 32.68 4.80 24.50
N ARG A 513 32.89 5.86 25.29
CA ARG A 513 31.87 6.35 26.22
C ARG A 513 30.53 6.74 25.58
N THR A 514 30.47 6.96 24.28
CA THR A 514 29.24 7.38 23.59
C THR A 514 28.24 6.22 23.42
N THR A 515 28.71 4.98 23.54
CA THR A 515 27.91 3.77 23.38
C THR A 515 27.98 2.85 24.60
N CYS A 516 29.15 2.63 25.20
CA CYS A 516 29.33 1.61 26.24
C CYS A 516 28.51 1.85 27.53
N VAL A 517 28.11 3.10 27.79
CA VAL A 517 27.28 3.48 28.94
C VAL A 517 25.77 3.25 28.71
N LEU A 518 25.36 2.94 27.47
CA LEU A 518 23.94 2.91 27.08
C LEU A 518 23.33 1.52 27.12
N PHE A 519 24.12 0.48 26.89
CA PHE A 519 23.61 -0.86 26.63
C PHE A 519 23.82 -1.82 27.79
N GLY A 520 22.96 -2.83 27.83
CA GLY A 520 23.04 -3.98 28.71
C GLY A 520 22.59 -5.24 27.99
N ASP A 521 22.61 -6.35 28.71
CA ASP A 521 22.23 -7.66 28.21
C ASP A 521 20.95 -8.17 28.88
N GLY A 522 20.23 -9.04 28.20
CA GLY A 522 19.02 -9.64 28.75
C GLY A 522 18.19 -10.39 27.72
N ALA A 523 17.12 -11.01 28.19
CA ALA A 523 16.12 -11.64 27.36
C ALA A 523 14.71 -11.41 27.93
N GLY A 524 13.74 -11.28 27.03
CA GLY A 524 12.31 -11.33 27.33
C GLY A 524 11.62 -12.22 26.32
N ALA A 525 10.57 -12.92 26.74
CA ALA A 525 9.81 -13.84 25.91
C ALA A 525 8.32 -13.72 26.17
N VAL A 526 7.53 -13.96 25.14
CA VAL A 526 6.08 -14.10 25.23
C VAL A 526 5.63 -15.39 24.56
N VAL A 527 4.62 -16.04 25.15
CA VAL A 527 3.93 -17.17 24.53
C VAL A 527 2.68 -16.63 23.85
N LEU A 528 2.60 -16.84 22.54
CA LEU A 528 1.44 -16.52 21.73
C LEU A 528 0.59 -17.77 21.48
N GLU A 529 -0.72 -17.60 21.56
CA GLU A 529 -1.69 -18.60 21.12
C GLU A 529 -2.50 -18.06 19.94
N ALA A 530 -2.69 -18.91 18.93
CA ALA A 530 -3.52 -18.59 17.78
C ALA A 530 -4.94 -18.21 18.24
N PRO A 531 -5.59 -17.24 17.57
CA PRO A 531 -6.92 -16.83 17.96
C PRO A 531 -7.92 -17.99 17.82
N THR A 532 -8.75 -18.19 18.85
CA THR A 532 -9.85 -19.15 18.81
C THR A 532 -11.12 -18.44 18.36
N GLY A 533 -11.92 -19.06 17.50
CA GLY A 533 -13.19 -18.49 17.01
C GLY A 533 -14.24 -18.22 18.10
N GLU A 534 -13.97 -18.59 19.35
CA GLU A 534 -14.84 -18.43 20.52
C GLU A 534 -14.69 -17.04 21.18
N ALA A 535 -13.53 -16.38 21.04
CA ALA A 535 -13.28 -15.05 21.61
C ALA A 535 -13.47 -13.97 20.53
N SER A 536 -14.73 -13.56 20.33
CA SER A 536 -15.07 -12.53 19.36
C SER A 536 -15.70 -11.31 20.05
N GLY A 537 -15.30 -10.10 19.66
CA GLY A 537 -15.83 -8.84 20.21
C GLY A 537 -14.76 -7.78 20.53
N LYS A 538 -15.20 -6.55 20.82
CA LYS A 538 -14.33 -5.38 21.11
C LYS A 538 -13.35 -5.63 22.27
N ASP A 539 -13.75 -6.49 23.20
CA ASP A 539 -13.04 -6.76 24.45
C ASP A 539 -12.29 -8.10 24.43
N ALA A 540 -12.25 -8.80 23.29
CA ALA A 540 -11.48 -10.04 23.19
C ALA A 540 -9.97 -9.76 23.37
N PRO A 541 -9.22 -10.62 24.07
CA PRO A 541 -7.76 -10.49 24.12
C PRO A 541 -7.14 -10.78 22.76
N GLY A 542 -5.97 -10.19 22.48
CA GLY A 542 -5.20 -10.42 21.26
C GLY A 542 -4.52 -9.17 20.71
N ILE A 543 -3.66 -9.39 19.72
CA ILE A 543 -3.04 -8.30 18.94
C ILE A 543 -4.12 -7.63 18.09
N LEU A 544 -4.32 -6.32 18.30
CA LEU A 544 -5.34 -5.54 17.60
C LEU A 544 -4.81 -4.97 16.28
N GLY A 545 -3.52 -4.61 16.26
CA GLY A 545 -2.87 -4.09 15.07
C GLY A 545 -1.38 -3.87 15.26
N THR A 546 -0.61 -4.08 14.21
CA THR A 546 0.85 -3.88 14.19
C THR A 546 1.25 -3.13 12.93
N ARG A 547 2.22 -2.21 13.04
CA ARG A 547 2.85 -1.50 11.92
C ARG A 547 4.36 -1.57 12.05
N LEU A 548 5.04 -1.89 10.96
CA LEU A 548 6.49 -2.04 10.88
C LEU A 548 7.01 -1.24 9.69
N HIS A 549 8.18 -0.62 9.85
CA HIS A 549 8.78 0.27 8.87
C HIS A 549 10.30 0.17 8.90
N ALA A 550 10.92 0.47 7.75
CA ALA A 550 12.37 0.56 7.64
C ALA A 550 12.79 1.69 6.69
N ASP A 551 13.95 2.29 6.96
CA ASP A 551 14.64 3.25 6.08
C ASP A 551 16.14 2.94 6.03
N GLY A 552 16.52 2.16 5.03
CA GLY A 552 17.91 1.74 4.79
C GLY A 552 18.88 2.86 4.45
N THR A 553 18.39 4.07 4.10
CA THR A 553 19.26 5.21 3.77
C THR A 553 19.96 5.79 5.01
N CYS A 554 19.47 5.42 6.20
CA CYS A 554 20.00 5.85 7.49
C CYS A 554 21.07 4.90 8.08
N HIS A 555 21.58 3.94 7.31
CA HIS A 555 22.54 2.92 7.75
C HIS A 555 23.69 3.48 8.62
N ASP A 556 24.39 4.51 8.14
CA ASP A 556 25.60 5.05 8.78
C ASP A 556 25.34 5.82 10.09
N LEU A 557 24.07 5.92 10.53
CA LEU A 557 23.69 6.58 11.77
C LEU A 557 23.73 5.62 12.99
N LEU A 558 23.51 4.32 12.78
CA LEU A 558 23.58 3.29 13.83
C LEU A 558 23.84 1.92 13.20
N TYR A 559 25.07 1.43 13.36
CA TYR A 559 25.54 0.19 12.73
C TYR A 559 26.61 -0.48 13.60
N VAL A 560 27.03 -1.69 13.22
CA VAL A 560 28.26 -2.32 13.74
C VAL A 560 29.34 -2.27 12.67
N ASP A 561 30.57 -1.94 13.04
CA ASP A 561 31.70 -1.82 12.10
C ASP A 561 32.33 -3.16 11.69
N GLY A 562 31.62 -4.27 11.89
CA GLY A 562 32.05 -5.62 11.53
C GLY A 562 30.95 -6.46 10.90
N GLY A 563 31.36 -7.54 10.23
CA GLY A 563 30.45 -8.49 9.63
C GLY A 563 31.16 -9.72 9.08
N PRO A 564 30.53 -10.90 9.11
CA PRO A 564 31.16 -12.15 8.66
C PRO A 564 31.55 -12.10 7.17
N SER A 565 30.83 -11.33 6.36
CA SER A 565 31.10 -11.20 4.91
C SER A 565 32.07 -10.07 4.55
N THR A 566 32.35 -9.13 5.47
CA THR A 566 33.12 -7.91 5.16
C THR A 566 34.43 -7.90 5.91
N THR A 567 34.40 -7.95 7.25
CA THR A 567 35.58 -7.85 8.10
C THR A 567 35.99 -9.18 8.72
N GLN A 568 35.14 -10.21 8.64
CA GLN A 568 35.33 -11.50 9.32
C GLN A 568 35.46 -11.36 10.85
N THR A 569 34.96 -10.25 11.41
CA THR A 569 34.87 -9.98 12.84
C THR A 569 33.43 -9.60 13.19
N VAL A 570 33.08 -9.60 14.48
CA VAL A 570 31.77 -9.15 14.95
C VAL A 570 31.62 -7.63 14.91
N GLY A 571 32.74 -6.89 15.03
CA GLY A 571 32.76 -5.43 15.11
C GLY A 571 32.19 -4.88 16.42
N HIS A 572 32.16 -3.56 16.50
CA HIS A 572 31.58 -2.79 17.60
C HIS A 572 30.50 -1.83 17.10
N VAL A 573 29.58 -1.51 18.00
CA VAL A 573 28.49 -0.56 17.75
C VAL A 573 29.03 0.84 17.53
N ARG A 574 28.58 1.48 16.47
CA ARG A 574 28.86 2.88 16.12
C ARG A 574 27.54 3.64 15.97
N MET A 575 27.47 4.82 16.58
CA MET A 575 26.22 5.57 16.68
C MET A 575 26.42 7.08 16.56
N ARG A 576 25.55 7.73 15.78
CA ARG A 576 25.35 9.18 15.78
C ARG A 576 24.14 9.54 16.63
N GLY A 577 24.35 9.64 17.94
CA GLY A 577 23.26 9.65 18.93
C GLY A 577 22.26 10.80 18.78
N GLN A 578 22.69 11.99 18.34
CA GLN A 578 21.79 13.14 18.19
C GLN A 578 20.82 12.94 17.01
N GLU A 579 21.31 12.43 15.89
CA GLU A 579 20.53 12.12 14.71
C GLU A 579 19.57 10.96 14.99
N VAL A 580 20.06 9.89 15.63
CA VAL A 580 19.22 8.75 16.06
C VAL A 580 18.07 9.24 16.94
N PHE A 581 18.34 10.09 17.94
CA PHE A 581 17.31 10.67 18.81
C PHE A 581 16.24 11.43 18.01
N ARG A 582 16.66 12.28 17.06
CA ARG A 582 15.74 13.08 16.25
C ARG A 582 14.82 12.21 15.39
N HIS A 583 15.37 11.18 14.76
CA HIS A 583 14.57 10.25 13.95
C HIS A 583 13.63 9.42 14.83
N ALA A 584 14.09 8.97 16.01
CA ALA A 584 13.28 8.20 16.95
C ALA A 584 11.99 8.91 17.37
N VAL A 585 12.08 10.15 17.83
CA VAL A 585 10.89 10.89 18.28
C VAL A 585 9.88 11.16 17.15
N VAL A 586 10.36 11.21 15.89
CA VAL A 586 9.47 11.38 14.73
C VAL A 586 8.82 10.05 14.37
N ASN A 587 9.63 9.05 14.07
CA ASN A 587 9.18 7.77 13.54
C ASN A 587 8.29 7.01 14.53
N LEU A 588 8.62 7.04 15.82
CA LEU A 588 7.82 6.43 16.88
C LEU A 588 6.44 7.09 16.99
N ALA A 589 6.40 8.43 17.07
CA ALA A 589 5.13 9.15 17.16
C ALA A 589 4.23 8.92 15.93
N ASP A 590 4.82 8.77 14.74
CA ASP A 590 4.06 8.54 13.52
C ASP A 590 3.54 7.10 13.44
N VAL A 591 4.34 6.09 13.78
CA VAL A 591 3.88 4.69 13.77
C VAL A 591 2.83 4.41 14.86
N LEU A 592 2.88 5.09 16.01
CA LEU A 592 1.84 4.96 17.04
C LEU A 592 0.51 5.49 16.54
N LYS A 593 0.52 6.63 15.84
CA LYS A 593 -0.70 7.18 15.20
C LYS A 593 -1.26 6.24 14.16
N GLU A 594 -0.42 5.62 13.32
CA GLU A 594 -0.89 4.65 12.33
C GLU A 594 -1.56 3.43 12.98
N VAL A 595 -0.99 2.91 14.07
CA VAL A 595 -1.59 1.78 14.80
C VAL A 595 -2.93 2.19 15.41
N LEU A 596 -3.01 3.37 16.02
CA LEU A 596 -4.26 3.90 16.58
C LEU A 596 -5.32 4.14 15.49
N GLU A 597 -4.93 4.65 14.33
CA GLU A 597 -5.84 4.84 13.19
C GLU A 597 -6.40 3.51 12.68
N VAL A 598 -5.55 2.49 12.56
CA VAL A 598 -5.92 1.17 12.04
C VAL A 598 -6.76 0.36 13.02
N THR A 599 -6.49 0.49 14.30
CA THR A 599 -7.27 -0.16 15.36
C THR A 599 -8.53 0.62 15.71
N GLY A 600 -8.55 1.92 15.39
CA GLY A 600 -9.59 2.88 15.75
C GLY A 600 -9.71 3.12 17.26
N VAL A 601 -8.68 2.78 18.03
CA VAL A 601 -8.59 3.02 19.47
C VAL A 601 -8.13 4.45 19.71
N ALA A 602 -8.82 5.17 20.59
CA ALA A 602 -8.42 6.51 20.99
C ALA A 602 -7.17 6.46 21.88
N VAL A 603 -6.32 7.50 21.82
CA VAL A 603 -5.07 7.52 22.61
C VAL A 603 -5.35 7.49 24.12
N GLU A 604 -6.49 8.03 24.54
CA GLU A 604 -6.95 8.06 25.92
C GLU A 604 -7.34 6.67 26.46
N GLU A 605 -7.76 5.76 25.57
CA GLU A 605 -8.11 4.37 25.88
C GLU A 605 -6.88 3.48 26.12
N ILE A 606 -5.67 3.94 25.77
CA ILE A 606 -4.44 3.19 26.06
C ILE A 606 -4.19 3.20 27.58
N ASP A 607 -4.09 2.02 28.19
CA ASP A 607 -3.78 1.87 29.60
C ASP A 607 -2.28 1.99 29.85
N TRP A 608 -1.48 1.35 29.02
CA TRP A 608 -0.03 1.29 29.16
C TRP A 608 0.70 1.44 27.84
N VAL A 609 1.84 2.14 27.88
CA VAL A 609 2.84 2.13 26.81
C VAL A 609 4.08 1.41 27.33
N VAL A 610 4.52 0.40 26.61
CA VAL A 610 5.76 -0.35 26.88
C VAL A 610 6.74 -0.06 25.73
N PRO A 611 7.51 1.04 25.85
CA PRO A 611 8.43 1.43 24.81
C PRO A 611 9.75 0.67 24.91
N HIS A 612 10.50 0.67 23.80
CA HIS A 612 11.92 0.33 23.81
C HIS A 612 12.69 1.28 24.75
N GLN A 613 13.41 0.69 25.70
CA GLN A 613 14.15 1.35 26.76
C GLN A 613 15.52 1.87 26.26
N ALA A 614 15.51 2.73 25.24
CA ALA A 614 16.73 3.28 24.65
C ALA A 614 17.43 4.29 25.57
N ASN A 615 16.66 5.28 26.04
CA ASN A 615 17.05 6.30 27.02
C ASN A 615 15.79 7.03 27.48
N ALA A 616 15.75 7.45 28.75
CA ALA A 616 14.56 8.08 29.34
C ALA A 616 14.06 9.32 28.57
N ARG A 617 14.95 10.05 27.90
CA ARG A 617 14.60 11.27 27.14
C ARG A 617 13.76 10.98 25.90
N ILE A 618 14.00 9.86 25.19
CA ILE A 618 13.18 9.44 24.05
C ILE A 618 11.78 9.08 24.54
N LEU A 619 11.70 8.28 25.61
CA LEU A 619 10.42 7.86 26.21
C LEU A 619 9.57 9.08 26.56
N ASP A 620 10.16 10.03 27.29
CA ASP A 620 9.51 11.29 27.65
C ASP A 620 9.07 12.12 26.44
N ALA A 621 9.92 12.20 25.40
CA ALA A 621 9.64 13.01 24.22
C ALA A 621 8.52 12.40 23.37
N THR A 622 8.51 11.09 23.18
CA THR A 622 7.45 10.37 22.47
C THR A 622 6.12 10.47 23.23
N ALA A 623 6.12 10.24 24.55
CA ALA A 623 4.93 10.37 25.39
C ALA A 623 4.31 11.78 25.31
N ARG A 624 5.13 12.83 25.48
CA ARG A 624 4.67 14.23 25.35
C ARG A 624 4.12 14.54 23.96
N LYS A 625 4.76 14.05 22.90
CA LYS A 625 4.33 14.31 21.52
C LYS A 625 2.99 13.65 21.18
N LEU A 626 2.64 12.58 21.88
CA LEU A 626 1.38 11.84 21.70
C LEU A 626 0.31 12.21 22.73
N GLY A 627 0.61 13.09 23.69
CA GLY A 627 -0.34 13.47 24.74
C GLY A 627 -0.60 12.35 25.76
N ILE A 628 0.31 11.37 25.87
CA ILE A 628 0.19 10.26 26.82
C ILE A 628 0.80 10.68 28.15
N SER A 629 0.10 10.41 29.26
CA SER A 629 0.62 10.68 30.60
C SER A 629 1.89 9.87 30.86
N PRO A 630 2.97 10.47 31.40
CA PRO A 630 4.17 9.74 31.80
C PRO A 630 3.89 8.56 32.74
N ASP A 631 2.84 8.65 33.57
CA ASP A 631 2.46 7.58 34.52
C ASP A 631 1.94 6.31 33.82
N LYS A 632 1.56 6.40 32.55
CA LYS A 632 1.16 5.26 31.71
C LYS A 632 2.33 4.63 30.97
N VAL A 633 3.56 5.14 31.13
CA VAL A 633 4.74 4.65 30.44
C VAL A 633 5.52 3.71 31.36
N VAL A 634 5.78 2.48 30.90
CA VAL A 634 6.64 1.55 31.61
C VAL A 634 8.10 1.94 31.39
N VAL A 635 8.78 2.27 32.49
CA VAL A 635 10.20 2.67 32.49
C VAL A 635 11.02 1.71 33.34
N THR A 636 11.96 1.02 32.69
CA THR A 636 12.94 0.12 33.33
C THR A 636 14.37 0.42 32.90
N VAL A 637 14.59 1.43 32.06
CA VAL A 637 15.90 1.81 31.53
C VAL A 637 16.93 2.12 32.62
N GLN A 638 16.48 2.61 33.77
CA GLN A 638 17.33 2.90 34.93
C GLN A 638 18.03 1.65 35.48
N ASP A 639 17.34 0.50 35.42
CA ASP A 639 17.79 -0.75 36.05
C ASP A 639 18.41 -1.73 35.04
N HIS A 640 18.01 -1.66 33.76
CA HIS A 640 18.46 -2.63 32.74
C HIS A 640 19.30 -2.01 31.63
N ALA A 641 19.36 -0.67 31.53
CA ALA A 641 19.87 0.03 30.37
C ALA A 641 19.15 -0.38 29.07
N ASN A 642 19.74 -0.13 27.90
CA ASN A 642 19.22 -0.56 26.62
C ASN A 642 19.61 -2.01 26.33
N THR A 643 18.67 -2.95 26.45
CA THR A 643 18.86 -4.37 26.14
C THR A 643 18.45 -4.74 24.72
N SER A 644 18.43 -3.77 23.79
CA SER A 644 18.06 -3.92 22.38
C SER A 644 16.74 -4.70 22.22
N ALA A 645 16.68 -5.79 21.46
CA ALA A 645 15.46 -6.55 21.19
C ALA A 645 14.79 -7.11 22.45
N ALA A 646 15.55 -7.36 23.53
CA ALA A 646 15.00 -7.86 24.79
C ALA A 646 14.20 -6.81 25.58
N SER A 647 14.35 -5.54 25.23
CA SER A 647 13.89 -4.42 26.05
C SER A 647 12.37 -4.37 26.25
N VAL A 648 11.61 -4.44 25.15
CA VAL A 648 10.13 -4.41 25.20
C VAL A 648 9.54 -5.61 25.94
N PRO A 649 9.88 -6.88 25.60
CA PRO A 649 9.29 -8.02 26.30
C PRO A 649 9.72 -8.12 27.76
N LEU A 650 10.93 -7.66 28.10
CA LEU A 650 11.40 -7.61 29.48
C LEU A 650 10.61 -6.56 30.29
N ALA A 651 10.42 -5.35 29.76
CA ALA A 651 9.63 -4.31 30.41
C ALA A 651 8.15 -4.74 30.57
N LEU A 652 7.59 -5.42 29.57
CA LEU A 652 6.24 -6.00 29.63
C LEU A 652 6.11 -7.02 30.76
N ASP A 653 7.05 -7.96 30.86
CA ASP A 653 7.03 -9.00 31.90
C ASP A 653 7.12 -8.40 33.32
N ILE A 654 7.98 -7.40 33.52
CA ILE A 654 8.11 -6.71 34.81
C ILE A 654 6.81 -6.01 35.19
N ALA A 655 6.23 -5.25 34.28
CA ALA A 655 4.99 -4.52 34.54
C ALA A 655 3.77 -5.45 34.74
N ARG A 656 3.78 -6.66 34.16
CA ARG A 656 2.78 -7.68 34.51
C ARG A 656 3.00 -8.26 35.91
N LYS A 657 4.25 -8.61 36.24
CA LYS A 657 4.60 -9.24 37.53
C LYS A 657 4.40 -8.33 38.73
N ASP A 658 4.64 -7.03 38.59
CA ASP A 658 4.39 -6.05 39.66
C ASP A 658 2.95 -5.52 39.69
N GLY A 659 2.07 -6.04 38.81
CA GLY A 659 0.64 -5.79 38.83
C GLY A 659 0.20 -4.45 38.22
N ARG A 660 1.10 -3.71 37.55
CA ARG A 660 0.74 -2.53 36.76
C ARG A 660 -0.15 -2.89 35.57
N ILE A 661 0.30 -3.85 34.77
CA ILE A 661 -0.40 -4.36 33.59
C ILE A 661 -1.23 -5.60 33.96
N LYS A 662 -2.52 -5.58 33.61
CA LYS A 662 -3.51 -6.64 33.94
C LYS A 662 -4.19 -7.17 32.69
N ALA A 663 -4.90 -8.30 32.84
CA ALA A 663 -5.77 -8.81 31.78
C ALA A 663 -6.88 -7.81 31.45
N GLY A 664 -7.15 -7.61 30.16
CA GLY A 664 -8.09 -6.63 29.62
C GLY A 664 -7.46 -5.29 29.24
N ASP A 665 -6.29 -4.95 29.80
CA ASP A 665 -5.60 -3.67 29.54
C ASP A 665 -5.20 -3.55 28.06
N LEU A 666 -5.30 -2.32 27.54
CA LEU A 666 -4.78 -1.93 26.24
C LEU A 666 -3.33 -1.48 26.37
N VAL A 667 -2.43 -2.29 25.80
CA VAL A 667 -0.98 -2.12 25.90
C VAL A 667 -0.41 -1.78 24.52
N MET A 668 0.17 -0.60 24.39
CA MET A 668 0.92 -0.17 23.21
C MET A 668 2.39 -0.55 23.37
N LEU A 669 2.90 -1.42 22.50
CA LEU A 669 4.32 -1.73 22.38
C LEU A 669 4.94 -0.89 21.26
N GLU A 670 6.14 -0.35 21.48
CA GLU A 670 6.85 0.41 20.44
C GLU A 670 8.35 0.21 20.50
N ALA A 671 9.02 0.27 19.34
CA ALA A 671 10.47 0.17 19.29
C ALA A 671 11.07 0.79 18.03
N MET A 672 12.31 1.25 18.13
CA MET A 672 13.15 1.66 17.00
C MET A 672 14.59 1.21 17.20
N GLY A 673 15.24 0.78 16.12
CA GLY A 673 16.64 0.35 16.11
C GLY A 673 17.39 0.71 14.83
N GLY A 674 18.63 0.22 14.74
CA GLY A 674 19.48 0.34 13.56
C GLY A 674 18.81 -0.21 12.28
N GLY A 675 19.21 0.32 11.14
CA GLY A 675 18.58 0.06 9.84
C GLY A 675 18.35 1.33 9.01
N PHE A 676 17.57 2.32 9.48
CA PHE A 676 16.71 2.29 10.66
C PHE A 676 15.52 1.36 10.47
N THR A 677 15.06 0.77 11.56
CA THR A 677 13.85 -0.06 11.64
C THR A 677 13.01 0.41 12.82
N TRP A 678 11.70 0.46 12.68
CA TRP A 678 10.80 0.82 13.77
C TRP A 678 9.42 0.18 13.62
N GLY A 679 8.67 0.12 14.71
CA GLY A 679 7.33 -0.43 14.70
C GLY A 679 6.56 -0.17 15.98
N ALA A 680 5.27 -0.45 15.91
CA ALA A 680 4.38 -0.46 17.07
C ALA A 680 3.32 -1.56 16.95
N SER A 681 2.86 -2.06 18.09
CA SER A 681 1.79 -3.05 18.19
C SER A 681 0.86 -2.71 19.35
N LEU A 682 -0.45 -2.63 19.08
CA LEU A 682 -1.46 -2.47 20.12
C LEU A 682 -2.06 -3.82 20.45
N ILE A 683 -2.05 -4.18 21.72
CA ILE A 683 -2.44 -5.50 22.22
C ILE A 683 -3.44 -5.34 23.36
N ARG A 684 -4.48 -6.18 23.37
CA ARG A 684 -5.30 -6.40 24.56
C ARG A 684 -4.84 -7.67 25.27
N LEU A 685 -4.42 -7.58 26.53
CA LEU A 685 -3.94 -8.73 27.29
C LEU A 685 -5.04 -9.64 27.83
#